data_AF-A0A1X1XUY0-F1
#
_entry.id   AF-A0A1X1XUY0-F1
#
_cell.length_a   1.000
_cell.length_b   1.000
_cell.length_c   1.000
_cell.angle_alpha   90.00
_cell.angle_beta   90.00
_cell.angle_gamma   90.00
#
_symmetry.space_group_name_H-M   'P 1'
#
loop_
_entity.id
_entity.type
_entity.pdbx_description
1 polymer ?
#
loop_
_entity_poly.entity_id
_entity_poly.type
_entity_poly.pdbx_seq_one_letter_code
_entity_poly.pdbx_strand_id
1 'polypeptide(L)'
;MATNTDVTNFVADISTLRMSDAEEAGGKGANMGEMVAAGLPVPPGFVLMRSGYLASMQAGGVDRELAALHREALAQVDNPARMSELCQRMQNLVTKAGVSDDVSDQLLDSYRRLGPNCVVAVRSSATGEDGRDASFAGMNRTLTNVTGDDALIDAVTRCWASLFSPRVITYRASRGFMADPAMAVVVQQMIASEQSGVAFTTDPSTGERDHVVIEAAVGLGEVVVSGKVQPDTYVVDKKTLEVLDVRVGYQAFKIERGADGRDVIVELEPAQAQARVLDDASLRRIAELAIAIEAHHGCPQDVEWAIASGKTWLVQARPITTLDTRAAEEAETTGVLLRGLPAAPGSASGRVRVLHTPEEGSRLLGGEILVAPMTNPDWLPAIRRAAALVTETGGMTCHAAIVARELGVPCVVGARNATTVLHDGQTVTVDGARGSVSAGSVGPQSQVSTVQPPAATPVSETTGTKIYVNLAIPDTAEAVAALDVDGVGLLRAEFLLTQALSGRHPRDLIARGEQANMVDAMVTSIGRIASAFGARPVVYRATDFRSNEFRGLRGGEAYEPVEHNPMIGYRGCYRYIKDPDLFALELEALARVRERNPNVHLMIPFVRTRWELEACLSLVDACPLGRQRGLHRWVMAEVPSVIYWLPEYVGLGVDGVSIGSNDLTQLILGVDRDSDICAELFDESDGAVLDAIGRVVAIARKHGITSSLCGQAPSTNPAFAEHLVRMGITSVSVNPDAVAATRRAVAAAERRLLLEAALGRTKRRDSR
;
A
#
# COMPACT_ATOMS: atom_id res chain seq x y z
N MET A 1 51.31 43.99 -10.28
CA MET A 1 50.78 42.80 -9.59
C MET A 1 49.28 42.82 -9.79
N ALA A 2 48.79 42.08 -10.78
CA ALA A 2 47.36 41.97 -11.05
C ALA A 2 46.78 40.94 -10.07
N THR A 3 45.94 41.39 -9.15
CA THR A 3 45.12 40.52 -8.31
C THR A 3 43.99 39.99 -9.18
N ASN A 4 44.15 38.75 -9.65
CA ASN A 4 43.08 37.98 -10.26
C ASN A 4 42.11 37.60 -9.14
N THR A 5 41.05 38.38 -8.94
CA THR A 5 39.89 37.95 -8.17
C THR A 5 39.21 36.85 -8.98
N ASP A 6 39.42 35.59 -8.58
CA ASP A 6 38.60 34.48 -9.08
C ASP A 6 37.15 34.78 -8.70
N VAL A 7 36.37 35.25 -9.68
CA VAL A 7 34.93 35.43 -9.53
C VAL A 7 34.33 34.03 -9.46
N THR A 8 34.00 33.59 -8.24
CA THR A 8 33.31 32.32 -8.04
C THR A 8 31.98 32.38 -8.78
N ASN A 9 31.84 31.57 -9.83
CA ASN A 9 30.63 31.53 -10.64
C ASN A 9 29.62 30.56 -10.02
N PHE A 10 28.49 31.08 -9.55
CA PHE A 10 27.43 30.32 -8.90
C PHE A 10 26.33 29.89 -9.86
N VAL A 11 26.34 30.38 -11.10
CA VAL A 11 25.30 30.09 -12.10
C VAL A 11 25.92 29.53 -13.37
N ALA A 12 25.34 28.46 -13.89
CA ALA A 12 25.73 27.86 -15.15
C ALA A 12 24.54 27.77 -16.11
N ASP A 13 24.75 28.12 -17.37
CA ASP A 13 23.73 27.93 -18.41
C ASP A 13 23.53 26.43 -18.66
N ILE A 14 22.27 25.99 -18.81
CA ILE A 14 21.96 24.56 -19.01
C ILE A 14 22.74 24.00 -20.22
N SER A 15 22.93 24.78 -21.29
CA SER A 15 23.66 24.33 -22.49
C SER A 15 25.13 23.97 -22.25
N THR A 16 25.72 24.51 -21.18
CA THR A 16 27.12 24.29 -20.83
C THR A 16 27.35 23.13 -19.88
N LEU A 17 26.29 22.62 -19.23
CA LEU A 17 26.37 21.56 -18.23
C LEU A 17 26.45 20.16 -18.85
N ARG A 18 27.11 19.23 -18.14
CA ARG A 18 27.23 17.81 -18.50
C ARG A 18 27.03 16.92 -17.27
N MET A 19 26.97 15.60 -17.47
CA MET A 19 26.92 14.62 -16.37
C MET A 19 28.06 14.75 -15.37
N SER A 20 29.23 15.22 -15.80
CA SER A 20 30.37 15.48 -14.90
C SER A 20 30.04 16.54 -13.83
N ASP A 21 29.06 17.40 -14.10
CA ASP A 21 28.70 18.52 -13.23
C ASP A 21 27.58 18.14 -12.24
N ALA A 22 27.11 16.89 -12.23
CA ALA A 22 25.97 16.45 -11.41
C ALA A 22 26.16 16.64 -9.89
N GLU A 23 27.41 16.68 -9.41
CA GLU A 23 27.70 16.98 -8.01
C GLU A 23 27.34 18.43 -7.64
N GLU A 24 27.50 19.35 -8.59
CA GLU A 24 27.39 20.79 -8.40
C GLU A 24 26.07 21.36 -8.96
N ALA A 25 25.60 20.85 -10.10
CA ALA A 25 24.34 21.24 -10.75
C ALA A 25 23.14 20.37 -10.33
N GLY A 26 23.38 19.32 -9.54
CA GLY A 26 22.37 18.31 -9.20
C GLY A 26 22.02 17.38 -10.36
N GLY A 27 21.26 16.32 -10.08
CA GLY A 27 20.87 15.30 -11.08
C GLY A 27 20.09 15.90 -12.26
N LYS A 28 18.98 16.59 -11.97
CA LYS A 28 18.16 17.27 -13.00
C LYS A 28 18.95 18.29 -13.83
N GLY A 29 19.73 19.16 -13.19
CA GLY A 29 20.48 20.21 -13.89
C GLY A 29 21.47 19.63 -14.89
N ALA A 30 22.23 18.62 -14.46
CA ALA A 30 23.16 17.91 -15.33
C ALA A 30 22.44 17.14 -16.45
N ASN A 31 21.30 16.47 -16.16
CA ASN A 31 20.53 15.73 -17.17
C ASN A 31 19.96 16.65 -18.24
N MET A 32 19.51 17.85 -17.87
CA MET A 32 19.10 18.86 -18.84
C MET A 32 20.24 19.31 -19.74
N GLY A 33 21.44 19.49 -19.18
CA GLY A 33 22.62 19.83 -19.96
C GLY A 33 23.03 18.77 -20.97
N GLU A 34 22.95 17.49 -20.61
CA GLU A 34 23.14 16.38 -21.55
C GLU A 34 22.13 16.39 -22.69
N MET A 35 20.85 16.62 -22.39
CA MET A 35 19.82 16.69 -23.41
C MET A 35 20.08 17.86 -24.38
N VAL A 36 20.48 19.03 -23.89
CA VAL A 36 20.85 20.16 -24.76
C VAL A 36 22.09 19.84 -25.60
N ALA A 37 23.09 19.17 -25.01
CA ALA A 37 24.30 18.75 -25.72
C ALA A 37 23.99 17.75 -26.85
N ALA A 38 22.99 16.89 -26.66
CA ALA A 38 22.47 15.95 -27.66
C ALA A 38 21.63 16.63 -28.76
N GLY A 39 21.46 17.95 -28.72
CA GLY A 39 20.66 18.70 -29.70
C GLY A 39 19.15 18.56 -29.51
N LEU A 40 18.70 18.11 -28.35
CA LEU A 40 17.29 17.91 -28.04
C LEU A 40 16.60 19.22 -27.63
N PRO A 41 15.29 19.39 -27.91
CA PRO A 41 14.55 20.62 -27.65
C PRO A 41 14.22 20.79 -26.17
N VAL A 42 15.19 21.21 -25.36
CA VAL A 42 14.99 21.57 -23.95
C VAL A 42 14.72 23.08 -23.84
N PRO A 43 13.75 23.53 -23.03
CA PRO A 43 13.53 24.95 -22.79
C PRO A 43 14.78 25.64 -22.25
N PRO A 44 15.11 26.87 -22.70
CA PRO A 44 16.24 27.64 -22.18
C PRO A 44 16.16 27.83 -20.67
N GLY A 45 17.32 27.90 -20.02
CA GLY A 45 17.40 28.09 -18.58
C GLY A 45 18.84 28.00 -18.09
N PHE A 46 18.98 28.12 -16.78
CA PHE A 46 20.26 28.02 -16.09
C PHE A 46 20.07 27.29 -14.75
N VAL A 47 21.18 26.90 -14.14
CA VAL A 47 21.21 26.24 -12.84
C VAL A 47 21.98 27.12 -11.87
N LEU A 48 21.32 27.43 -10.75
CA LEU A 48 22.00 27.94 -9.56
C LEU A 48 22.69 26.76 -8.87
N MET A 49 24.02 26.79 -8.90
CA MET A 49 24.88 25.71 -8.46
C MET A 49 24.83 25.53 -6.94
N ARG A 50 25.16 24.32 -6.48
CA ARG A 50 25.21 23.93 -5.07
C ARG A 50 26.11 24.84 -4.23
N SER A 51 27.23 25.32 -4.78
CA SER A 51 28.10 26.32 -4.16
C SER A 51 27.39 27.63 -3.83
N GLY A 52 26.39 28.03 -4.62
CA GLY A 52 25.56 29.21 -4.34
C GLY A 52 24.70 29.06 -3.09
N TYR A 53 24.18 27.84 -2.84
CA TYR A 53 23.52 27.50 -1.57
C TYR A 53 24.50 27.61 -0.40
N LEU A 54 25.66 26.96 -0.51
CA LEU A 54 26.67 26.94 0.56
C LEU A 54 27.17 28.35 0.89
N ALA A 55 27.48 29.17 -0.13
CA ALA A 55 27.90 30.55 0.02
C ALA A 55 26.81 31.40 0.71
N SER A 56 25.54 31.22 0.34
CA SER A 56 24.43 31.98 0.93
C SER A 56 24.18 31.59 2.40
N MET A 57 24.25 30.29 2.73
CA MET A 57 24.11 29.83 4.12
C MET A 57 25.27 30.29 5.00
N GLN A 58 26.48 30.37 4.44
CA GLN A 58 27.67 30.88 5.11
C GLN A 58 27.59 32.41 5.32
N ALA A 59 27.18 33.16 4.30
CA ALA A 59 26.99 34.61 4.39
C ALA A 59 25.90 34.98 5.40
N GLY A 60 24.82 34.19 5.47
CA GLY A 60 23.77 34.32 6.49
C GLY A 60 24.19 33.89 7.90
N GLY A 61 25.37 33.27 8.06
CA GLY A 61 25.90 32.80 9.34
C GLY A 61 25.10 31.66 9.98
N VAL A 62 24.35 30.90 9.18
CA VAL A 62 23.47 29.81 9.65
C VAL A 62 24.02 28.41 9.38
N ASP A 63 25.09 28.30 8.58
CA ASP A 63 25.71 27.04 8.14
C ASP A 63 26.00 26.06 9.27
N ARG A 64 26.65 26.53 10.35
CA ARG A 64 27.02 25.68 11.50
C ARG A 64 25.82 25.22 12.31
N GLU A 65 24.83 26.10 12.49
CA GLU A 65 23.61 25.77 13.23
C GLU A 65 22.73 24.80 12.44
N LEU A 66 22.58 25.02 11.12
CA LEU A 66 21.88 24.11 10.21
C LEU A 66 22.48 22.71 10.24
N ALA A 67 23.81 22.59 10.13
CA ALA A 67 24.50 21.31 10.18
C ALA A 67 24.30 20.59 11.52
N ALA A 68 24.29 21.34 12.64
CA ALA A 68 24.03 20.78 13.96
C ALA A 68 22.59 20.27 14.11
N LEU A 69 21.61 21.08 13.71
CA LEU A 69 20.19 20.70 13.75
C LEU A 69 19.88 19.54 12.80
N HIS A 70 20.52 19.49 11.64
CA HIS A 70 20.36 18.38 10.69
C HIS A 70 20.84 17.06 11.29
N ARG A 71 22.03 17.04 11.92
CA ARG A 71 22.54 15.86 12.62
C ARG A 71 21.66 15.45 13.79
N GLU A 72 21.12 16.40 14.53
CA GLU A 72 20.15 16.12 15.60
C GLU A 72 18.87 15.50 15.02
N ALA A 73 18.34 16.05 13.93
CA ALA A 73 17.14 15.56 13.28
C ALA A 73 17.32 14.12 12.76
N LEU A 74 18.45 13.80 12.12
CA LEU A 74 18.78 12.43 11.68
C LEU A 74 18.82 11.41 12.84
N ALA A 75 19.07 11.85 14.08
CA ALA A 75 19.07 10.99 15.26
C ALA A 75 17.69 10.89 15.96
N GLN A 76 16.67 11.59 15.47
CA GLN A 76 15.33 11.70 16.08
C GLN A 76 14.21 11.21 15.15
N VAL A 77 14.52 10.30 14.22
CA VAL A 77 13.54 9.75 13.24
C VAL A 77 12.34 9.10 13.93
N ASP A 78 12.57 8.48 15.10
CA ASP A 78 11.54 7.80 15.88
C ASP A 78 10.70 8.77 16.77
N ASN A 79 10.93 10.10 16.67
CA ASN A 79 10.20 11.12 17.42
C ASN A 79 9.60 12.19 16.48
N PRO A 80 8.36 11.97 15.98
CA PRO A 80 7.73 12.85 14.99
C PRO A 80 7.56 14.31 15.43
N ALA A 81 7.29 14.54 16.72
CA ALA A 81 7.10 15.88 17.27
C ALA A 81 8.42 16.65 17.30
N ARG A 82 9.50 16.03 17.78
CA ARG A 82 10.83 16.65 17.79
C ARG A 82 11.38 16.85 16.38
N MET A 83 11.15 15.88 15.49
CA MET A 83 11.52 15.99 14.07
C MET A 83 10.87 17.20 13.41
N SER A 84 9.56 17.39 13.61
CA SER A 84 8.82 18.52 13.04
C SER A 84 9.33 19.86 13.56
N GLU A 85 9.62 19.96 14.86
CA GLU A 85 10.22 21.16 15.46
C GLU A 85 11.59 21.49 14.86
N LEU A 86 12.48 20.50 14.76
CA LEU A 86 13.82 20.66 14.19
C LEU A 86 13.77 21.05 12.71
N CYS A 87 12.90 20.40 11.93
CA CYS A 87 12.64 20.74 10.53
C CYS A 87 12.18 22.19 10.38
N GLN A 88 11.20 22.63 11.17
CA GLN A 88 10.71 24.01 11.14
C GLN A 88 11.80 25.02 11.49
N ARG A 89 12.65 24.71 12.48
CA ARG A 89 13.80 25.56 12.84
C ARG A 89 14.80 25.68 11.70
N MET A 90 15.16 24.56 11.06
CA MET A 90 16.07 24.55 9.91
C MET A 90 15.49 25.34 8.73
N GLN A 91 14.21 25.15 8.41
CA GLN A 91 13.53 25.92 7.36
C GLN A 91 13.54 27.42 7.65
N ASN A 92 13.29 27.83 8.90
CA ASN A 92 13.35 29.24 9.30
C ASN A 92 14.76 29.83 9.18
N LEU A 93 15.80 29.05 9.49
CA LEU A 93 17.19 29.47 9.32
C LEU A 93 17.54 29.69 7.83
N VAL A 94 17.12 28.79 6.95
CA VAL A 94 17.31 28.94 5.50
C VAL A 94 16.59 30.18 4.98
N THR A 95 15.33 30.38 5.37
CA THR A 95 14.56 31.59 4.99
C THR A 95 15.18 32.87 5.51
N LYS A 96 15.75 32.84 6.73
CA LYS A 96 16.45 33.99 7.33
C LYS A 96 17.75 34.33 6.59
N ALA A 97 18.51 33.30 6.18
CA ALA A 97 19.74 33.51 5.43
C ALA A 97 19.48 34.02 4.00
N GLY A 98 18.44 33.49 3.34
CA GLY A 98 18.06 33.89 1.99
C GLY A 98 19.15 33.61 0.96
N VAL A 99 19.05 34.31 -0.18
CA VAL A 99 20.08 34.31 -1.23
C VAL A 99 21.01 35.49 -0.97
N SER A 100 22.32 35.25 -0.86
CA SER A 100 23.31 36.32 -0.64
C SER A 100 23.42 37.26 -1.84
N ASP A 101 23.83 38.51 -1.61
CA ASP A 101 23.91 39.55 -2.67
C ASP A 101 24.73 39.09 -3.89
N ASP A 102 25.92 38.52 -3.67
CA ASP A 102 26.79 38.02 -4.75
C ASP A 102 26.13 36.91 -5.59
N VAL A 103 25.32 36.05 -4.95
CA VAL A 103 24.60 34.96 -5.61
C VAL A 103 23.34 35.50 -6.31
N SER A 104 22.66 36.44 -5.66
CA SER A 104 21.44 37.10 -6.16
C SER A 104 21.73 37.89 -7.43
N ASP A 105 22.83 38.63 -7.48
CA ASP A 105 23.24 39.40 -8.66
C ASP A 105 23.47 38.47 -9.87
N GLN A 106 24.21 37.37 -9.71
CA GLN A 106 24.45 36.40 -10.78
C GLN A 106 23.16 35.67 -11.21
N LEU A 107 22.28 35.37 -10.24
CA LEU A 107 20.98 34.74 -10.47
C LEU A 107 20.08 35.65 -11.31
N LEU A 108 19.92 36.91 -10.90
CA LEU A 108 19.07 37.89 -11.55
C LEU A 108 19.61 38.29 -12.92
N ASP A 109 20.93 38.42 -13.09
CA ASP A 109 21.54 38.69 -14.39
C ASP A 109 21.32 37.53 -15.38
N SER A 110 21.34 36.29 -14.91
CA SER A 110 21.01 35.12 -15.74
C SER A 110 19.53 35.05 -16.07
N TYR A 111 18.65 35.40 -15.12
CA TYR A 111 17.20 35.50 -15.35
C TYR A 111 16.83 36.58 -16.36
N ARG A 112 17.41 37.78 -16.26
CA ARG A 112 17.17 38.88 -17.21
C ARG A 112 17.63 38.54 -18.63
N ARG A 113 18.68 37.70 -18.77
CA ARG A 113 19.16 37.21 -20.07
C ARG A 113 18.18 36.25 -20.77
N LEU A 114 17.28 35.59 -20.04
CA LEU A 114 16.21 34.78 -20.65
C LEU A 114 15.15 35.64 -21.36
N GLY A 115 15.07 36.93 -21.03
CA GLY A 115 14.21 37.91 -21.69
C GLY A 115 13.36 38.73 -20.71
N PRO A 116 12.87 39.90 -21.13
CA PRO A 116 12.03 40.74 -20.28
C PRO A 116 10.70 40.03 -19.98
N ASN A 117 10.34 39.94 -18.69
CA ASN A 117 9.13 39.25 -18.19
C ASN A 117 9.07 37.75 -18.51
N CYS A 118 10.21 37.07 -18.68
CA CYS A 118 10.24 35.63 -18.87
C CYS A 118 9.60 34.91 -17.68
N VAL A 119 8.60 34.07 -17.94
CA VAL A 119 8.05 33.19 -16.91
C VAL A 119 8.96 31.99 -16.74
N VAL A 120 9.28 31.62 -15.50
CA VAL A 120 10.17 30.49 -15.21
C VAL A 120 9.54 29.49 -14.24
N ALA A 121 9.95 28.23 -14.38
CA ALA A 121 9.80 27.19 -13.38
C ALA A 121 11.10 27.09 -12.57
N VAL A 122 10.97 27.07 -11.25
CA VAL A 122 12.07 26.94 -10.30
C VAL A 122 11.98 25.55 -9.68
N ARG A 123 12.92 24.66 -10.03
CA ARG A 123 12.90 23.23 -9.69
C ARG A 123 14.08 22.90 -8.81
N SER A 124 13.83 22.13 -7.75
CA SER A 124 14.88 21.53 -6.92
C SER A 124 15.70 20.52 -7.73
N SER A 125 17.02 20.55 -7.56
CA SER A 125 17.96 19.57 -8.12
C SER A 125 19.02 19.21 -7.08
N ALA A 126 18.66 18.30 -6.18
CA ALA A 126 19.59 17.80 -5.17
C ALA A 126 20.53 16.73 -5.75
N THR A 127 21.75 16.65 -5.22
CA THR A 127 22.69 15.57 -5.55
C THR A 127 22.09 14.23 -5.12
N GLY A 128 21.99 13.28 -6.06
CA GLY A 128 21.38 11.96 -5.83
C GLY A 128 19.84 11.92 -5.91
N GLU A 129 19.18 13.00 -6.33
CA GLU A 129 17.72 13.05 -6.51
C GLU A 129 17.21 12.11 -7.63
N ASP A 130 17.99 11.99 -8.72
CA ASP A 130 17.70 11.16 -9.91
C ASP A 130 18.71 10.00 -10.09
N GLY A 131 19.31 9.52 -8.99
CA GLY A 131 20.27 8.41 -9.03
C GLY A 131 19.60 7.06 -9.31
N ARG A 132 20.35 6.10 -9.90
CA ARG A 132 19.84 4.73 -10.16
C ARG A 132 19.39 4.01 -8.88
N ASP A 133 20.04 4.28 -7.76
CA ASP A 133 19.81 3.59 -6.47
C ASP A 133 18.92 4.38 -5.48
N ALA A 134 18.50 5.61 -5.82
CA ALA A 134 17.71 6.46 -4.93
C ALA A 134 16.83 7.45 -5.71
N SER A 135 15.51 7.32 -5.57
CA SER A 135 14.54 8.27 -6.14
C SER A 135 13.93 9.13 -5.02
N PHE A 136 14.30 10.41 -4.95
CA PHE A 136 13.64 11.41 -4.10
C PHE A 136 12.35 11.96 -4.75
N ALA A 137 11.72 11.17 -5.62
CA ALA A 137 10.66 11.61 -6.52
C ALA A 137 9.51 12.31 -5.77
N GLY A 138 9.26 13.58 -6.14
CA GLY A 138 8.20 14.41 -5.58
C GLY A 138 8.37 14.80 -4.10
N MET A 139 9.59 14.67 -3.53
CA MET A 139 9.84 15.03 -2.13
C MET A 139 10.23 16.50 -1.94
N ASN A 140 10.94 17.08 -2.91
CA ASN A 140 11.38 18.48 -2.89
C ASN A 140 10.45 19.37 -3.72
N ARG A 141 10.49 20.68 -3.45
CA ARG A 141 9.53 21.63 -4.03
C ARG A 141 9.89 22.03 -5.46
N THR A 142 8.87 22.13 -6.31
CA THR A 142 8.90 22.81 -7.61
C THR A 142 7.91 23.97 -7.55
N LEU A 143 8.29 25.12 -8.08
CA LEU A 143 7.43 26.29 -8.20
C LEU A 143 7.31 26.66 -9.68
N THR A 144 6.09 26.63 -10.19
CA THR A 144 5.74 27.00 -11.56
C THR A 144 5.37 28.48 -11.64
N ASN A 145 5.35 29.02 -12.85
CA ASN A 145 4.76 30.32 -13.14
C ASN A 145 5.39 31.53 -12.42
N VAL A 146 6.67 31.43 -12.02
CA VAL A 146 7.39 32.50 -11.32
C VAL A 146 7.72 33.65 -12.28
N THR A 147 7.54 34.89 -11.83
CA THR A 147 7.80 36.09 -12.63
C THR A 147 8.24 37.25 -11.73
N GLY A 148 9.37 37.86 -12.10
CA GLY A 148 9.94 39.02 -11.40
C GLY A 148 11.05 38.63 -10.42
N ASP A 149 11.94 39.59 -10.17
CA ASP A 149 13.18 39.39 -9.42
C ASP A 149 12.90 38.90 -7.99
N ASP A 150 12.00 39.56 -7.26
CA ASP A 150 11.64 39.18 -5.88
C ASP A 150 11.01 37.78 -5.79
N ALA A 151 10.12 37.46 -6.74
CA ALA A 151 9.45 36.17 -6.79
C ALA A 151 10.43 35.03 -7.10
N LEU A 152 11.45 35.29 -7.91
CA LEU A 152 12.51 34.33 -8.20
C LEU A 152 13.34 34.04 -6.95
N ILE A 153 13.74 35.07 -6.21
CA ILE A 153 14.51 34.92 -4.96
C ILE A 153 13.70 34.14 -3.91
N ASP A 154 12.40 34.45 -3.74
CA ASP A 154 11.50 33.70 -2.86
C ASP A 154 11.41 32.22 -3.29
N ALA A 155 11.22 31.97 -4.58
CA ALA A 155 11.10 30.61 -5.11
C ALA A 155 12.37 29.78 -4.87
N VAL A 156 13.56 30.35 -5.11
CA VAL A 156 14.85 29.70 -4.82
C VAL A 156 14.98 29.40 -3.33
N THR A 157 14.67 30.36 -2.47
CA THR A 157 14.74 30.21 -1.01
C THR A 157 13.79 29.10 -0.52
N ARG A 158 12.57 29.04 -1.08
CA ARG A 158 11.58 27.99 -0.77
C ARG A 158 12.01 26.62 -1.28
N CYS A 159 12.69 26.53 -2.42
CA CYS A 159 13.32 25.29 -2.87
C CYS A 159 14.37 24.85 -1.84
N TRP A 160 15.31 25.71 -1.46
CA TRP A 160 16.33 25.38 -0.45
C TRP A 160 15.73 24.96 0.89
N ALA A 161 14.69 25.63 1.38
CA ALA A 161 14.01 25.25 2.61
C ALA A 161 13.37 23.84 2.53
N SER A 162 12.95 23.40 1.33
CA SER A 162 12.31 22.08 1.16
C SER A 162 13.24 20.89 1.46
N LEU A 163 14.56 21.08 1.44
CA LEU A 163 15.55 20.08 1.88
C LEU A 163 15.34 19.62 3.32
N PHE A 164 14.77 20.49 4.15
CA PHE A 164 14.59 20.28 5.59
C PHE A 164 13.14 19.95 5.94
N SER A 165 12.41 19.30 5.04
CA SER A 165 11.08 18.76 5.35
C SER A 165 11.20 17.41 6.08
N PRO A 166 10.23 17.04 6.95
CA PRO A 166 10.28 15.78 7.68
C PRO A 166 10.45 14.56 6.76
N ARG A 167 9.76 14.56 5.61
CA ARG A 167 9.84 13.49 4.61
C ARG A 167 11.25 13.31 4.04
N VAL A 168 11.93 14.42 3.70
CA VAL A 168 13.29 14.38 3.14
C VAL A 168 14.30 13.93 4.20
N ILE A 169 14.19 14.42 5.43
CA ILE A 169 15.11 14.05 6.53
C ILE A 169 14.94 12.56 6.90
N THR A 170 13.71 12.07 7.05
CA THR A 170 13.43 10.65 7.34
C THR A 170 13.95 9.74 6.24
N TYR A 171 13.78 10.11 4.96
CA TYR A 171 14.32 9.34 3.85
C TYR A 171 15.85 9.29 3.86
N ARG A 172 16.51 10.42 4.14
CA ARG A 172 17.98 10.47 4.27
C ARG A 172 18.47 9.58 5.40
N ALA A 173 17.78 9.59 6.54
CA ALA A 173 18.14 8.75 7.68
C ALA A 173 17.97 7.25 7.38
N SER A 174 16.87 6.84 6.73
CA SER A 174 16.63 5.43 6.39
C SER A 174 17.62 4.88 5.34
N ARG A 175 18.18 5.76 4.52
CA ARG A 175 19.25 5.44 3.54
C ARG A 175 20.67 5.62 4.09
N GLY A 176 20.85 6.11 5.32
CA GLY A 176 22.15 6.37 5.93
C GLY A 176 22.91 7.56 5.32
N PHE A 177 22.21 8.52 4.71
CA PHE A 177 22.82 9.73 4.16
C PHE A 177 23.07 10.79 5.23
N MET A 178 24.28 10.76 5.80
CA MET A 178 24.66 11.60 6.95
C MET A 178 25.29 12.95 6.59
N ALA A 179 25.62 13.18 5.33
CA ALA A 179 26.23 14.43 4.88
C ALA A 179 25.26 15.62 4.99
N ASP A 180 25.81 16.81 5.23
CA ASP A 180 25.02 18.05 5.29
C ASP A 180 24.34 18.30 3.93
N PRO A 181 23.02 18.54 3.91
CA PRO A 181 22.26 18.65 2.68
C PRO A 181 22.56 20.00 2.01
N ALA A 182 22.77 19.95 0.70
CA ALA A 182 22.93 21.11 -0.15
C ALA A 182 22.31 20.80 -1.52
N MET A 183 21.81 21.82 -2.20
CA MET A 183 20.99 21.63 -3.39
C MET A 183 21.18 22.73 -4.42
N ALA A 184 21.32 22.31 -5.67
CA ALA A 184 21.24 23.18 -6.83
C ALA A 184 19.77 23.45 -7.19
N VAL A 185 19.52 24.56 -7.86
CA VAL A 185 18.17 24.95 -8.29
C VAL A 185 18.17 25.23 -9.78
N VAL A 186 17.34 24.50 -10.51
CA VAL A 186 17.15 24.70 -11.95
C VAL A 186 16.12 25.80 -12.14
N VAL A 187 16.49 26.85 -12.87
CA VAL A 187 15.59 27.91 -13.31
C VAL A 187 15.42 27.79 -14.81
N GLN A 188 14.25 27.33 -15.23
CA GLN A 188 13.96 27.00 -16.61
C GLN A 188 12.79 27.84 -17.12
N GLN A 189 12.86 28.29 -18.36
CA GLN A 189 11.74 28.97 -19.00
C GLN A 189 10.48 28.08 -18.96
N MET A 190 9.40 28.63 -18.44
CA MET A 190 8.12 27.95 -18.36
C MET A 190 7.52 27.82 -19.75
N ILE A 191 7.13 26.61 -20.12
CA ILE A 191 6.35 26.35 -21.33
C ILE A 191 4.87 26.47 -20.94
N ALA A 192 4.17 27.43 -21.54
CA ALA A 192 2.72 27.57 -21.42
C ALA A 192 2.05 26.46 -22.24
N SER A 193 2.09 25.24 -21.73
CA SER A 193 1.73 24.05 -22.49
C SER A 193 0.23 23.94 -22.71
N GLU A 194 -0.13 23.73 -23.96
CA GLU A 194 -1.49 23.37 -24.37
C GLU A 194 -1.74 21.88 -24.08
N GLN A 195 -0.70 21.06 -24.21
CA GLN A 195 -0.69 19.64 -23.93
C GLN A 195 0.63 19.28 -23.24
N SER A 196 0.60 18.34 -22.30
CA SER A 196 1.80 17.90 -21.61
C SER A 196 1.65 16.47 -21.12
N GLY A 197 2.76 15.86 -20.72
CA GLY A 197 2.71 14.48 -20.29
C GLY A 197 4.05 13.86 -20.01
N VAL A 198 4.04 12.54 -19.90
CA VAL A 198 5.21 11.69 -19.67
C VAL A 198 5.33 10.66 -20.79
N ALA A 199 6.56 10.27 -21.10
CA ALA A 199 6.88 9.23 -22.06
C ALA A 199 7.90 8.28 -21.43
N PHE A 200 7.55 7.00 -21.39
CA PHE A 200 8.44 5.93 -20.93
C PHE A 200 8.99 5.19 -22.14
N THR A 201 10.31 5.15 -22.27
CA THR A 201 10.97 4.41 -23.37
C THR A 201 10.99 2.91 -23.12
N THR A 202 10.43 2.43 -22.03
CA THR A 202 10.16 1.01 -21.80
C THR A 202 8.86 0.98 -21.04
N ASP A 203 7.97 0.06 -21.39
CA ASP A 203 6.71 -0.05 -20.67
C ASP A 203 7.00 -0.32 -19.18
N PRO A 204 6.70 0.61 -18.27
CA PRO A 204 7.06 0.46 -16.85
C PRO A 204 6.22 -0.63 -16.18
N SER A 205 5.11 -1.03 -16.82
CA SER A 205 4.23 -2.09 -16.37
C SER A 205 4.80 -3.44 -16.82
N THR A 206 5.10 -3.64 -18.11
CA THR A 206 5.51 -4.94 -18.68
C THR A 206 7.00 -5.18 -18.76
N GLY A 207 7.81 -4.13 -18.76
CA GLY A 207 9.25 -4.20 -19.06
C GLY A 207 9.56 -4.31 -20.54
N GLU A 208 8.54 -4.22 -21.43
CA GLU A 208 8.72 -4.32 -22.87
C GLU A 208 9.54 -3.15 -23.41
N ARG A 209 10.66 -3.49 -24.07
CA ARG A 209 11.67 -2.52 -24.50
C ARG A 209 11.47 -2.07 -25.94
N ASP A 210 10.63 -2.74 -26.72
CA ASP A 210 10.37 -2.36 -28.11
C ASP A 210 9.29 -1.26 -28.25
N HIS A 211 8.64 -0.84 -27.16
CA HIS A 211 7.57 0.17 -27.18
C HIS A 211 7.91 1.44 -26.39
N VAL A 212 7.36 2.58 -26.83
CA VAL A 212 7.27 3.82 -26.06
C VAL A 212 5.84 3.97 -25.57
N VAL A 213 5.66 4.15 -24.25
CA VAL A 213 4.36 4.45 -23.65
C VAL A 213 4.29 5.94 -23.38
N ILE A 214 3.32 6.63 -23.97
CA ILE A 214 3.12 8.08 -23.84
C ILE A 214 1.80 8.31 -23.09
N GLU A 215 1.86 9.06 -22.00
CA GLU A 215 0.68 9.56 -21.30
C GLU A 215 0.53 11.06 -21.53
N ALA A 216 -0.67 11.53 -21.88
CA ALA A 216 -0.92 12.94 -22.21
C ALA A 216 -2.16 13.51 -21.54
N ALA A 217 -2.09 14.77 -21.14
CA ALA A 217 -3.23 15.55 -20.70
C ALA A 217 -3.20 16.97 -21.30
N VAL A 218 -4.35 17.64 -21.24
CA VAL A 218 -4.51 19.04 -21.64
C VAL A 218 -3.98 19.97 -20.53
N GLY A 219 -3.27 21.02 -20.93
CA GLY A 219 -2.73 22.04 -20.01
C GLY A 219 -1.34 21.73 -19.46
N LEU A 220 -1.04 22.21 -18.24
CA LEU A 220 0.25 22.06 -17.58
C LEU A 220 0.49 20.63 -17.04
N GLY A 221 1.76 20.19 -17.08
CA GLY A 221 2.17 18.80 -16.77
C GLY A 221 1.88 18.32 -15.36
N GLU A 222 1.65 19.25 -14.42
CA GLU A 222 1.23 18.95 -13.04
C GLU A 222 -0.04 18.08 -13.01
N VAL A 223 -0.91 18.21 -14.02
CA VAL A 223 -2.15 17.43 -14.14
C VAL A 223 -1.87 15.93 -14.26
N VAL A 224 -0.82 15.54 -15.00
CA VAL A 224 -0.42 14.14 -15.19
C VAL A 224 0.37 13.64 -13.98
N VAL A 225 1.34 14.42 -13.50
CA VAL A 225 2.23 14.01 -12.40
C VAL A 225 1.49 13.88 -11.07
N SER A 226 0.46 14.69 -10.82
CA SER A 226 -0.34 14.63 -9.60
C SER A 226 -1.40 13.52 -9.60
N GLY A 227 -1.64 12.86 -10.74
CA GLY A 227 -2.60 11.75 -10.88
C GLY A 227 -4.06 12.13 -10.63
N LYS A 228 -4.41 13.42 -10.77
CA LYS A 228 -5.75 13.96 -10.46
C LYS A 228 -6.75 13.84 -11.62
N VAL A 229 -6.29 13.53 -12.83
CA VAL A 229 -7.13 13.21 -13.98
C VAL A 229 -6.69 11.91 -14.61
N GLN A 230 -7.53 11.32 -15.45
CA GLN A 230 -7.15 10.16 -16.27
C GLN A 230 -6.53 10.67 -17.58
N PRO A 231 -5.19 10.61 -17.76
CA PRO A 231 -4.58 11.00 -19.02
C PRO A 231 -4.93 10.00 -20.12
N ASP A 232 -4.76 10.43 -21.38
CA ASP A 232 -4.73 9.52 -22.50
C ASP A 232 -3.46 8.68 -22.43
N THR A 233 -3.55 7.40 -22.79
CA THR A 233 -2.40 6.50 -22.90
C THR A 233 -2.24 6.06 -24.35
N TYR A 234 -1.02 6.15 -24.87
CA TYR A 234 -0.66 5.76 -26.23
C TYR A 234 0.54 4.81 -26.19
N VAL A 235 0.49 3.73 -26.98
CA VAL A 235 1.62 2.81 -27.14
C VAL A 235 2.13 2.96 -28.58
N VAL A 236 3.41 3.25 -28.73
CA VAL A 236 4.06 3.49 -30.03
C VAL A 236 5.20 2.48 -30.21
N ASP A 237 5.26 1.84 -31.39
CA ASP A 237 6.37 0.96 -31.76
C ASP A 237 7.65 1.77 -32.00
N LYS A 238 8.77 1.38 -31.39
CA LYS A 238 10.03 2.13 -31.55
C LYS A 238 10.65 2.04 -32.94
N LYS A 239 10.40 0.96 -33.69
CA LYS A 239 11.02 0.69 -34.99
C LYS A 239 10.25 1.35 -36.11
N THR A 240 8.92 1.26 -36.08
CA THR A 240 8.04 1.79 -37.14
C THR A 240 7.48 3.17 -36.80
N LEU A 241 7.51 3.58 -35.52
CA LEU A 241 6.83 4.79 -35.02
C LEU A 241 5.34 4.80 -35.32
N GLU A 242 4.74 3.62 -35.45
CA GLU A 242 3.30 3.45 -35.60
C GLU A 242 2.65 3.36 -34.22
N VAL A 243 1.47 3.97 -34.10
CA VAL A 243 0.67 3.90 -32.89
C VAL A 243 0.02 2.52 -32.85
N LEU A 244 0.40 1.71 -31.87
CA LEU A 244 -0.09 0.35 -31.66
C LEU A 244 -1.39 0.31 -30.87
N ASP A 245 -1.52 1.20 -29.88
CA ASP A 245 -2.71 1.28 -29.02
C ASP A 245 -3.00 2.72 -28.60
N VAL A 246 -4.29 3.03 -28.45
CA VAL A 246 -4.80 4.35 -28.04
C VAL A 246 -5.92 4.16 -27.04
N ARG A 247 -5.72 4.64 -25.82
CA ARG A 247 -6.74 4.69 -24.78
C ARG A 247 -6.98 6.13 -24.37
N VAL A 248 -8.14 6.68 -24.75
CA VAL A 248 -8.55 8.03 -24.36
C VAL A 248 -9.04 8.01 -22.91
N GLY A 249 -8.48 8.89 -22.09
CA GLY A 249 -8.85 9.08 -20.68
C GLY A 249 -9.94 10.14 -20.51
N TYR A 250 -10.53 10.20 -19.32
CA TYR A 250 -11.45 11.28 -18.94
C TYR A 250 -10.75 12.39 -18.15
N GLN A 251 -10.76 13.60 -18.68
CA GLN A 251 -10.11 14.77 -18.08
C GLN A 251 -11.15 15.81 -17.66
N ALA A 252 -11.54 15.77 -16.38
CA ALA A 252 -12.56 16.68 -15.85
C ALA A 252 -12.11 18.15 -15.84
N PHE A 253 -10.80 18.42 -15.79
CA PHE A 253 -10.23 19.75 -15.74
C PHE A 253 -8.81 19.78 -16.32
N LYS A 254 -8.32 20.97 -16.62
CA LYS A 254 -6.93 21.27 -16.94
C LYS A 254 -6.36 22.29 -15.95
N ILE A 255 -5.04 22.36 -15.84
CA ILE A 255 -4.36 23.46 -15.13
C ILE A 255 -3.76 24.40 -16.17
N GLU A 256 -4.01 25.69 -16.00
CA GLU A 256 -3.41 26.76 -16.81
C GLU A 256 -2.96 27.93 -15.93
N ARG A 257 -2.16 28.84 -16.50
CA ARG A 257 -1.75 30.06 -15.81
C ARG A 257 -2.90 31.07 -15.83
N GLY A 258 -3.42 31.40 -14.65
CA GLY A 258 -4.42 32.43 -14.45
C GLY A 258 -3.90 33.85 -14.72
N ALA A 259 -4.82 34.80 -14.84
CA ALA A 259 -4.50 36.22 -15.07
C ALA A 259 -3.72 36.86 -13.90
N ASP A 260 -3.80 36.27 -12.70
CA ASP A 260 -3.03 36.64 -11.52
C ASP A 260 -1.62 36.03 -11.50
N GLY A 261 -1.26 35.26 -12.53
CA GLY A 261 0.02 34.58 -12.67
C GLY A 261 0.15 33.28 -11.89
N ARG A 262 -0.92 32.75 -11.30
CA ARG A 262 -0.92 31.49 -10.53
C ARG A 262 -1.55 30.34 -11.33
N ASP A 263 -1.32 29.11 -10.87
CA ASP A 263 -1.96 27.93 -11.42
C ASP A 263 -3.46 27.94 -11.07
N VAL A 264 -4.32 27.85 -12.08
CA VAL A 264 -5.78 27.81 -11.94
C VAL A 264 -6.29 26.51 -12.55
N ILE A 265 -7.21 25.88 -11.82
CA ILE A 265 -7.96 24.72 -12.31
C ILE A 265 -9.13 25.22 -13.15
N VAL A 266 -9.19 24.77 -14.40
CA VAL A 266 -10.27 25.09 -15.33
C VAL A 266 -10.98 23.81 -15.72
N GLU A 267 -12.26 23.70 -15.37
CA GLU A 267 -13.09 22.56 -15.76
C GLU A 267 -13.21 22.48 -17.28
N LEU A 268 -13.09 21.27 -17.81
CA LEU A 268 -13.22 21.02 -19.25
C LEU A 268 -14.67 20.73 -19.58
N GLU A 269 -15.13 21.26 -20.72
CA GLU A 269 -16.45 20.91 -21.25
C GLU A 269 -16.52 19.41 -21.55
N PRO A 270 -17.68 18.74 -21.42
CA PRO A 270 -17.79 17.29 -21.57
C PRO A 270 -17.23 16.74 -22.89
N ALA A 271 -17.34 17.51 -23.99
CA ALA A 271 -16.78 17.15 -25.28
C ALA A 271 -15.24 17.21 -25.32
N GLN A 272 -14.63 18.12 -24.55
CA GLN A 272 -13.18 18.25 -24.42
C GLN A 272 -12.60 17.24 -23.42
N ALA A 273 -13.36 16.95 -22.35
CA ALA A 273 -12.98 15.98 -21.32
C ALA A 273 -12.85 14.54 -21.85
N GLN A 274 -13.49 14.23 -22.99
CA GLN A 274 -13.46 12.92 -23.65
C GLN A 274 -12.73 12.96 -25.00
N ALA A 275 -12.18 14.10 -25.40
CA ALA A 275 -11.47 14.23 -26.65
C ALA A 275 -10.04 13.69 -26.52
N ARG A 276 -9.59 13.02 -27.59
CA ARG A 276 -8.19 12.61 -27.73
C ARG A 276 -7.27 13.83 -27.65
N VAL A 277 -6.29 13.78 -26.76
CA VAL A 277 -5.34 14.88 -26.49
C VAL A 277 -4.39 15.07 -27.65
N LEU A 278 -3.74 14.01 -28.14
CA LEU A 278 -2.65 14.10 -29.12
C LEU A 278 -3.05 13.53 -30.48
N ASP A 279 -2.65 14.20 -31.55
CA ASP A 279 -2.70 13.64 -32.89
C ASP A 279 -1.50 12.72 -33.18
N ASP A 280 -1.58 11.94 -34.26
CA ASP A 280 -0.55 10.95 -34.62
C ASP A 280 0.80 11.62 -34.96
N ALA A 281 0.78 12.86 -35.45
CA ALA A 281 1.99 13.62 -35.76
C ALA A 281 2.73 14.01 -34.47
N SER A 282 2.01 14.48 -33.46
CA SER A 282 2.56 14.83 -32.15
C SER A 282 3.08 13.59 -31.42
N LEU A 283 2.35 12.47 -31.48
CA LEU A 283 2.81 11.20 -30.90
C LEU A 283 4.10 10.70 -31.51
N ARG A 284 4.18 10.68 -32.84
CA ARG A 284 5.41 10.30 -33.54
C ARG A 284 6.56 11.20 -33.11
N ARG A 285 6.33 12.51 -33.01
CA ARG A 285 7.36 13.46 -32.59
C ARG A 285 7.85 13.22 -31.16
N ILE A 286 6.94 12.95 -30.21
CA ILE A 286 7.29 12.63 -28.82
C ILE A 286 8.08 11.31 -28.77
N ALA A 287 7.64 10.28 -29.48
CA ALA A 287 8.33 8.99 -29.53
C ALA A 287 9.75 9.10 -30.09
N GLU A 288 9.94 9.84 -31.20
CA GLU A 288 11.27 10.13 -31.76
C GLU A 288 12.21 10.77 -30.74
N LEU A 289 11.71 11.78 -30.00
CA LEU A 289 12.48 12.47 -28.98
C LEU A 289 12.81 11.56 -27.79
N ALA A 290 11.87 10.75 -27.33
CA ALA A 290 12.08 9.81 -26.24
C ALA A 290 13.12 8.72 -26.60
N ILE A 291 13.04 8.17 -27.81
CA ILE A 291 14.02 7.21 -28.35
C ILE A 291 15.40 7.84 -28.46
N ALA A 292 15.49 9.10 -28.91
CA ALA A 292 16.76 9.81 -28.99
C ALA A 292 17.40 10.01 -27.60
N ILE A 293 16.61 10.33 -26.56
CA ILE A 293 17.11 10.41 -25.17
C ILE A 293 17.60 9.03 -24.70
N GLU A 294 16.82 7.96 -24.89
CA GLU A 294 17.24 6.61 -24.51
C GLU A 294 18.53 6.17 -25.18
N ALA A 295 18.66 6.44 -26.49
CA ALA A 295 19.89 6.15 -27.23
C ALA A 295 21.09 6.94 -26.70
N HIS A 296 20.89 8.21 -26.30
CA HIS A 296 21.95 9.04 -25.71
C HIS A 296 22.40 8.52 -24.34
N HIS A 297 21.45 8.16 -23.46
CA HIS A 297 21.74 7.71 -22.11
C HIS A 297 22.11 6.22 -22.01
N GLY A 298 21.81 5.42 -23.04
CA GLY A 298 22.09 3.98 -23.08
C GLY A 298 21.27 3.14 -22.11
N CYS A 299 20.19 3.69 -21.54
CA CYS A 299 19.28 2.98 -20.65
C CYS A 299 17.84 3.54 -20.77
N PRO A 300 16.80 2.76 -20.36
CA PRO A 300 15.42 3.21 -20.42
C PRO A 300 15.16 4.49 -19.64
N GLN A 301 14.35 5.38 -20.21
CA GLN A 301 14.10 6.73 -19.72
C GLN A 301 12.61 6.98 -19.42
N ASP A 302 12.37 7.70 -18.34
CA ASP A 302 11.14 8.41 -17.98
C ASP A 302 11.32 9.88 -18.35
N VAL A 303 10.53 10.36 -19.32
CA VAL A 303 10.71 11.65 -19.99
C VAL A 303 9.46 12.50 -19.82
N GLU A 304 9.59 13.67 -19.20
CA GLU A 304 8.52 14.67 -19.15
C GLU A 304 8.60 15.58 -20.38
N TRP A 305 7.46 15.85 -21.01
CA TRP A 305 7.38 16.66 -22.22
C TRP A 305 6.19 17.64 -22.18
N ALA A 306 6.31 18.70 -22.98
CA ALA A 306 5.31 19.76 -23.09
C ALA A 306 5.19 20.23 -24.54
N ILE A 307 3.97 20.48 -25.02
CA ILE A 307 3.69 21.06 -26.35
C ILE A 307 3.09 22.45 -26.14
N ALA A 308 3.68 23.44 -26.81
CA ALA A 308 3.13 24.79 -26.90
C ALA A 308 3.33 25.32 -28.32
N SER A 309 2.28 25.91 -28.90
CA SER A 309 2.33 26.50 -30.25
C SER A 309 2.91 25.53 -31.31
N GLY A 310 2.52 24.26 -31.25
CA GLY A 310 2.96 23.21 -32.18
C GLY A 310 4.41 22.74 -32.01
N LYS A 311 5.15 23.21 -30.99
CA LYS A 311 6.52 22.76 -30.71
C LYS A 311 6.55 21.87 -29.46
N THR A 312 7.14 20.68 -29.61
CA THR A 312 7.41 19.75 -28.52
C THR A 312 8.72 20.11 -27.82
N TRP A 313 8.66 20.22 -26.49
CA TRP A 313 9.77 20.49 -25.61
C TRP A 313 9.94 19.34 -24.61
N LEU A 314 11.20 19.02 -24.29
CA LEU A 314 11.57 18.05 -23.27
C LEU A 314 11.91 18.81 -21.99
N VAL A 315 11.13 18.60 -20.94
CA VAL A 315 11.27 19.37 -19.69
C VAL A 315 12.06 18.61 -18.63
N GLN A 316 12.11 17.27 -18.69
CA GLN A 316 12.93 16.45 -17.80
C GLN A 316 13.15 15.05 -18.41
N ALA A 317 14.27 14.40 -18.07
CA ALA A 317 14.48 12.98 -18.35
C ALA A 317 15.27 12.34 -17.20
N ARG A 318 14.97 11.07 -16.90
CA ARG A 318 15.69 10.27 -15.89
C ARG A 318 15.60 8.76 -16.19
N PRO A 319 16.52 7.93 -15.67
CA PRO A 319 16.45 6.49 -15.81
C PRO A 319 15.21 5.88 -15.14
N ILE A 320 14.61 4.85 -15.76
CA ILE A 320 13.55 4.04 -15.13
C ILE A 320 14.19 3.05 -14.14
N THR A 321 14.01 3.25 -12.83
CA THR A 321 14.65 2.45 -11.76
C THR A 321 13.84 1.22 -11.32
N THR A 322 12.60 1.06 -11.79
CA THR A 322 11.70 -0.04 -11.43
C THR A 322 11.96 -1.34 -12.20
N LEU A 323 12.86 -1.33 -13.19
CA LEU A 323 13.07 -2.46 -14.11
C LEU A 323 14.02 -3.55 -13.56
N ASP A 324 14.95 -3.23 -12.66
CA ASP A 324 16.06 -4.13 -12.25
C ASP A 324 15.72 -5.17 -11.16
N THR A 325 14.48 -5.19 -10.64
CA THR A 325 14.06 -6.19 -9.63
C THR A 325 13.36 -7.43 -10.21
N ARG A 326 13.29 -7.57 -11.54
CA ARG A 326 12.44 -8.60 -12.21
C ARG A 326 13.15 -9.53 -13.20
N ALA A 327 14.47 -9.45 -13.36
CA ALA A 327 15.20 -10.27 -14.32
C ALA A 327 15.54 -11.68 -13.79
N ALA A 328 14.52 -12.46 -13.43
CA ALA A 328 14.58 -13.93 -13.42
C ALA A 328 13.15 -14.48 -13.36
N GLU A 329 12.81 -15.27 -14.38
CA GLU A 329 11.57 -16.03 -14.60
C GLU A 329 10.57 -15.40 -15.59
N GLU A 330 10.99 -15.42 -16.86
CA GLU A 330 10.09 -15.41 -18.01
C GLU A 330 9.25 -16.69 -18.05
N ALA A 331 7.95 -16.50 -18.19
CA ALA A 331 7.14 -17.28 -19.12
C ALA A 331 6.31 -16.27 -19.93
N GLU A 332 6.40 -16.36 -21.25
CA GLU A 332 5.66 -15.55 -22.22
C GLU A 332 4.17 -15.47 -21.84
N THR A 333 3.64 -14.24 -21.66
CA THR A 333 2.20 -14.00 -21.72
C THR A 333 1.92 -12.69 -22.43
N THR A 334 1.66 -12.78 -23.73
CA THR A 334 1.04 -11.74 -24.55
C THR A 334 -0.31 -11.31 -23.96
N GLY A 335 -0.54 -10.00 -23.83
CA GLY A 335 -1.89 -9.43 -23.69
C GLY A 335 -2.34 -8.98 -22.29
N VAL A 336 -1.48 -8.41 -21.44
CA VAL A 336 -1.91 -7.83 -20.14
C VAL A 336 -2.79 -6.57 -20.37
N LEU A 337 -4.05 -6.63 -19.94
CA LEU A 337 -5.08 -5.57 -20.00
C LEU A 337 -4.97 -4.55 -18.87
N LEU A 338 -4.65 -4.99 -17.64
CA LEU A 338 -4.58 -4.14 -16.45
C LEU A 338 -3.49 -4.61 -15.49
N ARG A 339 -2.97 -3.69 -14.68
CA ARG A 339 -2.11 -4.01 -13.54
C ARG A 339 -2.60 -3.32 -12.27
N GLY A 340 -2.42 -3.99 -11.14
CA GLY A 340 -2.67 -3.49 -9.81
C GLY A 340 -1.73 -4.16 -8.80
N LEU A 341 -2.03 -4.01 -7.52
CA LEU A 341 -1.30 -4.64 -6.43
C LEU A 341 -1.63 -6.15 -6.38
N PRO A 342 -0.62 -7.02 -6.23
CA PRO A 342 -0.81 -8.48 -6.12
C PRO A 342 -1.43 -8.83 -4.77
N ALA A 343 -2.76 -8.77 -4.69
CA ALA A 343 -3.48 -8.91 -3.43
C ALA A 343 -3.53 -10.37 -2.97
N ALA A 344 -3.91 -11.30 -3.83
CA ALA A 344 -3.97 -12.72 -3.48
C ALA A 344 -3.36 -13.57 -4.60
N PRO A 345 -2.39 -14.46 -4.31
CA PRO A 345 -1.68 -15.23 -5.32
C PRO A 345 -2.60 -16.25 -6.01
N GLY A 346 -2.22 -16.65 -7.23
CA GLY A 346 -2.94 -17.62 -8.06
C GLY A 346 -3.26 -17.04 -9.44
N SER A 347 -3.77 -17.88 -10.35
CA SER A 347 -4.22 -17.42 -11.66
C SER A 347 -5.52 -18.10 -12.07
N ALA A 348 -6.44 -17.34 -12.66
CA ALA A 348 -7.70 -17.86 -13.18
C ALA A 348 -8.20 -17.07 -14.38
N SER A 349 -8.84 -17.77 -15.31
CA SER A 349 -9.44 -17.20 -16.51
C SER A 349 -10.96 -17.32 -16.49
N GLY A 350 -11.66 -16.27 -16.95
CA GLY A 350 -13.12 -16.27 -16.98
C GLY A 350 -13.67 -15.05 -17.71
N ARG A 351 -15.00 -15.04 -17.93
CA ARG A 351 -15.68 -13.86 -18.46
C ARG A 351 -15.79 -12.79 -17.37
N VAL A 352 -15.41 -11.57 -17.68
CA VAL A 352 -15.56 -10.41 -16.83
C VAL A 352 -17.04 -10.18 -16.55
N ARG A 353 -17.32 -9.84 -15.29
CA ARG A 353 -18.55 -9.24 -14.87
C ARG A 353 -18.21 -8.02 -14.04
N VAL A 354 -18.50 -6.84 -14.60
CA VAL A 354 -18.39 -5.57 -13.91
C VAL A 354 -19.65 -5.36 -13.10
N LEU A 355 -19.46 -5.24 -11.80
CA LEU A 355 -20.52 -4.95 -10.85
C LEU A 355 -20.12 -3.69 -10.10
N HIS A 356 -21.04 -2.74 -9.96
CA HIS A 356 -20.80 -1.49 -9.24
C HIS A 356 -21.33 -1.53 -7.81
N THR A 357 -22.34 -2.38 -7.55
CA THR A 357 -22.91 -2.55 -6.21
C THR A 357 -23.13 -4.03 -5.86
N PRO A 358 -23.13 -4.40 -4.55
CA PRO A 358 -23.30 -5.79 -4.11
C PRO A 358 -24.62 -6.44 -4.57
N GLU A 359 -25.70 -5.65 -4.71
CA GLU A 359 -27.03 -6.13 -5.10
C GLU A 359 -27.03 -6.71 -6.52
N GLU A 360 -26.11 -6.23 -7.36
CA GLU A 360 -25.89 -6.75 -8.71
C GLU A 360 -25.23 -8.13 -8.71
N GLY A 361 -24.80 -8.64 -7.55
CA GLY A 361 -24.12 -9.92 -7.40
C GLY A 361 -24.84 -11.09 -8.08
N SER A 362 -26.17 -11.08 -8.15
CA SER A 362 -26.96 -12.11 -8.85
C SER A 362 -26.67 -12.21 -10.36
N ARG A 363 -26.08 -11.18 -10.97
CA ARG A 363 -25.64 -11.15 -12.38
C ARG A 363 -24.32 -11.91 -12.60
N LEU A 364 -23.54 -12.15 -11.55
CA LEU A 364 -22.27 -12.90 -11.63
C LEU A 364 -22.53 -14.40 -11.64
N LEU A 365 -22.18 -15.04 -12.76
CA LEU A 365 -22.25 -16.48 -12.93
C LEU A 365 -20.99 -17.17 -12.40
N GLY A 366 -21.08 -18.46 -12.07
CA GLY A 366 -19.93 -19.23 -11.59
C GLY A 366 -18.83 -19.34 -12.65
N GLY A 367 -17.59 -19.04 -12.27
CA GLY A 367 -16.43 -19.06 -13.18
C GLY A 367 -16.16 -17.73 -13.91
N GLU A 368 -16.93 -16.68 -13.62
CA GLU A 368 -16.70 -15.32 -14.13
C GLU A 368 -15.66 -14.56 -13.28
N ILE A 369 -15.01 -13.55 -13.85
CA ILE A 369 -14.06 -12.67 -13.15
C ILE A 369 -14.84 -11.48 -12.62
N LEU A 370 -14.87 -11.31 -11.30
CA LEU A 370 -15.56 -10.19 -10.66
C LEU A 370 -14.69 -8.95 -10.72
N VAL A 371 -15.23 -7.88 -11.31
CA VAL A 371 -14.60 -6.58 -11.40
C VAL A 371 -15.47 -5.55 -10.71
N ALA A 372 -14.92 -4.80 -9.74
CA ALA A 372 -15.68 -3.81 -8.97
C ALA A 372 -14.84 -2.56 -8.64
N PRO A 373 -15.44 -1.39 -8.41
CA PRO A 373 -14.69 -0.21 -7.97
C PRO A 373 -13.99 -0.45 -6.63
N MET A 374 -14.74 -1.04 -5.70
CA MET A 374 -14.33 -1.40 -4.35
C MET A 374 -15.23 -2.54 -3.89
N THR A 375 -14.72 -3.41 -3.03
CA THR A 375 -15.56 -4.41 -2.36
C THR A 375 -15.62 -4.13 -0.87
N ASN A 376 -16.83 -4.20 -0.35
CA ASN A 376 -17.12 -4.32 1.07
C ASN A 376 -17.60 -5.78 1.39
N PRO A 377 -17.93 -6.08 2.64
CA PRO A 377 -18.41 -7.39 3.10
C PRO A 377 -19.65 -7.93 2.38
N ASP A 378 -20.49 -7.06 1.83
CA ASP A 378 -21.72 -7.44 1.11
C ASP A 378 -21.43 -8.11 -0.24
N TRP A 379 -20.21 -7.92 -0.78
CA TRP A 379 -19.75 -8.53 -2.02
C TRP A 379 -19.41 -10.01 -1.89
N LEU A 380 -19.30 -10.52 -0.68
CA LEU A 380 -18.81 -11.86 -0.37
C LEU A 380 -19.51 -13.00 -1.14
N PRO A 381 -20.85 -13.01 -1.34
CA PRO A 381 -21.52 -14.01 -2.17
C PRO A 381 -21.06 -13.98 -3.62
N ALA A 382 -20.76 -12.80 -4.16
CA ALA A 382 -20.28 -12.62 -5.53
C ALA A 382 -18.81 -13.04 -5.62
N ILE A 383 -17.95 -12.61 -4.69
CA ILE A 383 -16.53 -12.98 -4.68
C ILE A 383 -16.34 -14.50 -4.65
N ARG A 384 -17.18 -15.25 -3.92
CA ARG A 384 -17.15 -16.73 -3.91
C ARG A 384 -17.39 -17.36 -5.29
N ARG A 385 -18.32 -16.82 -6.06
CA ARG A 385 -18.68 -17.36 -7.39
C ARG A 385 -17.63 -16.99 -8.45
N ALA A 386 -16.84 -15.96 -8.16
CA ALA A 386 -15.83 -15.46 -9.07
C ALA A 386 -14.65 -16.43 -9.19
N ALA A 387 -14.14 -16.60 -10.40
CA ALA A 387 -12.88 -17.28 -10.66
C ALA A 387 -11.68 -16.43 -10.23
N ALA A 388 -11.79 -15.10 -10.27
CA ALA A 388 -10.82 -14.13 -9.77
C ALA A 388 -11.51 -12.80 -9.42
N LEU A 389 -10.83 -11.98 -8.60
CA LEU A 389 -11.32 -10.67 -8.16
C LEU A 389 -10.38 -9.54 -8.60
N VAL A 390 -10.93 -8.51 -9.21
CA VAL A 390 -10.20 -7.29 -9.57
C VAL A 390 -10.92 -6.08 -8.99
N THR A 391 -10.22 -5.25 -8.19
CA THR A 391 -10.79 -3.99 -7.67
C THR A 391 -10.00 -2.77 -8.12
N GLU A 392 -10.70 -1.67 -8.39
CA GLU A 392 -10.06 -0.41 -8.80
C GLU A 392 -9.30 0.27 -7.67
N THR A 393 -9.85 0.20 -6.46
CA THR A 393 -9.26 0.75 -5.24
C THR A 393 -9.04 -0.33 -4.19
N GLY A 394 -8.23 0.01 -3.19
CA GLY A 394 -7.87 -0.86 -2.07
C GLY A 394 -6.39 -1.25 -2.06
N GLY A 395 -5.80 -1.24 -0.86
CA GLY A 395 -4.42 -1.68 -0.61
C GLY A 395 -4.30 -3.18 -0.30
N MET A 396 -3.09 -3.64 -0.03
CA MET A 396 -2.77 -5.04 0.28
C MET A 396 -3.50 -5.63 1.51
N THR A 397 -4.09 -4.78 2.34
CA THR A 397 -4.83 -5.11 3.57
C THR A 397 -6.31 -4.76 3.48
N CYS A 398 -6.81 -4.33 2.32
CA CYS A 398 -8.22 -4.00 2.17
C CYS A 398 -9.10 -5.26 2.25
N HIS A 399 -10.40 -5.06 2.45
CA HIS A 399 -11.37 -6.15 2.52
C HIS A 399 -11.26 -7.12 1.32
N ALA A 400 -11.14 -6.58 0.10
CA ALA A 400 -10.97 -7.36 -1.14
C ALA A 400 -9.77 -8.31 -1.06
N ALA A 401 -8.60 -7.78 -0.66
CA ALA A 401 -7.35 -8.52 -0.59
C ALA A 401 -7.38 -9.60 0.48
N ILE A 402 -7.93 -9.29 1.66
CA ILE A 402 -8.05 -10.23 2.77
C ILE A 402 -8.98 -11.39 2.39
N VAL A 403 -10.19 -11.07 1.92
CA VAL A 403 -11.19 -12.06 1.56
C VAL A 403 -10.70 -12.93 0.41
N ALA A 404 -10.08 -12.35 -0.62
CA ALA A 404 -9.59 -13.11 -1.74
C ALA A 404 -8.45 -14.07 -1.39
N ARG A 405 -7.50 -13.67 -0.52
CA ARG A 405 -6.44 -14.56 0.00
C ARG A 405 -7.04 -15.73 0.76
N GLU A 406 -8.00 -15.44 1.63
CA GLU A 406 -8.68 -16.45 2.42
C GLU A 406 -9.46 -17.42 1.53
N LEU A 407 -10.06 -16.90 0.45
CA LEU A 407 -10.81 -17.65 -0.57
C LEU A 407 -9.96 -18.44 -1.56
N GLY A 408 -8.63 -18.24 -1.57
CA GLY A 408 -7.77 -18.76 -2.63
C GLY A 408 -8.18 -18.26 -4.02
N VAL A 409 -8.91 -17.14 -4.09
CA VAL A 409 -9.35 -16.51 -5.33
C VAL A 409 -8.24 -15.55 -5.75
N PRO A 410 -7.63 -15.72 -6.93
CA PRO A 410 -6.63 -14.79 -7.44
C PRO A 410 -7.16 -13.36 -7.39
N CYS A 411 -6.39 -12.45 -6.81
CA CYS A 411 -6.87 -11.08 -6.64
C CYS A 411 -5.83 -10.02 -6.93
N VAL A 412 -6.29 -9.01 -7.66
CA VAL A 412 -5.56 -7.79 -7.98
C VAL A 412 -6.37 -6.61 -7.45
N VAL A 413 -5.80 -5.84 -6.53
CA VAL A 413 -6.47 -4.66 -5.94
C VAL A 413 -5.75 -3.40 -6.34
N GLY A 414 -6.43 -2.25 -6.35
CA GLY A 414 -5.82 -1.02 -6.83
C GLY A 414 -5.51 -1.05 -8.33
N ALA A 415 -6.20 -1.92 -9.10
CA ALA A 415 -6.13 -1.97 -10.56
C ALA A 415 -6.97 -0.82 -11.13
N ARG A 416 -6.39 0.38 -11.15
CA ARG A 416 -7.09 1.61 -11.54
C ARG A 416 -7.78 1.45 -12.90
N ASN A 417 -9.02 1.92 -13.00
CA ASN A 417 -9.89 1.82 -14.19
C ASN A 417 -10.33 0.40 -14.56
N ALA A 418 -10.24 -0.58 -13.67
CA ALA A 418 -10.69 -1.94 -13.95
C ALA A 418 -12.15 -2.03 -14.42
N THR A 419 -13.06 -1.22 -13.87
CA THR A 419 -14.49 -1.26 -14.21
C THR A 419 -14.80 -0.60 -15.55
N THR A 420 -13.89 0.23 -16.06
CA THR A 420 -14.03 0.91 -17.35
C THR A 420 -13.22 0.23 -18.46
N VAL A 421 -12.09 -0.42 -18.14
CA VAL A 421 -11.25 -1.15 -19.09
C VAL A 421 -11.75 -2.58 -19.32
N LEU A 422 -12.31 -3.23 -18.30
CA LEU A 422 -12.91 -4.55 -18.45
C LEU A 422 -14.41 -4.41 -18.72
N HIS A 423 -14.94 -5.25 -19.61
CA HIS A 423 -16.35 -5.18 -20.00
C HIS A 423 -17.08 -6.50 -19.74
N ASP A 424 -18.37 -6.41 -19.42
CA ASP A 424 -19.24 -7.58 -19.22
C ASP A 424 -19.11 -8.59 -20.38
N GLY A 425 -18.78 -9.84 -20.06
CA GLY A 425 -18.63 -10.95 -21.01
C GLY A 425 -17.23 -11.09 -21.62
N GLN A 426 -16.32 -10.13 -21.43
CA GLN A 426 -14.94 -10.17 -21.94
C GLN A 426 -14.15 -11.28 -21.25
N THR A 427 -13.49 -12.16 -22.00
CA THR A 427 -12.69 -13.23 -21.38
C THR A 427 -11.30 -12.71 -21.01
N VAL A 428 -10.94 -12.84 -19.74
CA VAL A 428 -9.64 -12.38 -19.20
C VAL A 428 -9.02 -13.44 -18.30
N THR A 429 -7.71 -13.34 -18.11
CA THR A 429 -6.92 -14.12 -17.16
C THR A 429 -6.32 -13.20 -16.11
N VAL A 430 -6.66 -13.43 -14.85
CA VAL A 430 -6.09 -12.70 -13.71
C VAL A 430 -4.92 -13.51 -13.17
N ASP A 431 -3.77 -12.87 -12.97
CA ASP A 431 -2.60 -13.37 -12.23
C ASP A 431 -2.45 -12.51 -10.97
N GLY A 432 -2.95 -13.03 -9.86
CA GLY A 432 -2.92 -12.35 -8.57
C GLY A 432 -1.56 -12.39 -7.89
N ALA A 433 -0.60 -13.20 -8.36
CA ALA A 433 0.78 -13.19 -7.87
C ALA A 433 1.59 -12.05 -8.53
N ARG A 434 1.36 -11.80 -9.82
CA ARG A 434 2.01 -10.71 -10.57
C ARG A 434 1.26 -9.38 -10.51
N GLY A 435 0.02 -9.40 -10.03
CA GLY A 435 -0.83 -8.21 -9.96
C GLY A 435 -1.32 -7.77 -11.35
N SER A 436 -1.55 -8.71 -12.27
CA SER A 436 -1.87 -8.41 -13.67
C SER A 436 -3.13 -9.13 -14.15
N VAL A 437 -3.89 -8.48 -15.01
CA VAL A 437 -5.05 -9.05 -15.72
C VAL A 437 -4.74 -9.02 -17.22
N SER A 438 -4.97 -10.09 -17.95
CA SER A 438 -4.64 -10.24 -19.38
C SER A 438 -5.83 -10.72 -20.21
N ALA A 439 -5.83 -10.46 -21.50
CA ALA A 439 -6.89 -10.84 -22.43
C ALA A 439 -6.83 -12.33 -22.80
N GLY A 440 -7.99 -12.95 -22.95
CA GLY A 440 -8.12 -14.35 -23.33
C GLY A 440 -8.10 -15.31 -22.15
N SER A 441 -8.34 -16.60 -22.42
CA SER A 441 -8.19 -17.66 -21.44
C SER A 441 -6.88 -18.41 -21.69
N VAL A 442 -6.03 -18.50 -20.68
CA VAL A 442 -4.99 -19.52 -20.68
C VAL A 442 -5.73 -20.84 -20.41
N GLY A 443 -5.71 -21.75 -21.40
CA GLY A 443 -6.45 -23.01 -21.30
C GLY A 443 -6.09 -23.78 -20.02
N PRO A 444 -6.98 -24.66 -19.51
CA PRO A 444 -6.70 -25.41 -18.29
C PRO A 444 -5.42 -26.21 -18.51
N GLN A 445 -4.33 -25.80 -17.87
CA GLN A 445 -3.19 -26.67 -17.72
C GLN A 445 -3.69 -27.83 -16.86
N SER A 446 -3.99 -28.95 -17.53
CA SER A 446 -3.97 -30.24 -16.87
C SER A 446 -2.62 -30.31 -16.19
N GLN A 447 -2.61 -30.21 -14.86
CA GLN A 447 -1.46 -30.59 -14.07
C GLN A 447 -1.26 -32.08 -14.32
N VAL A 448 -0.51 -32.40 -15.37
CA VAL A 448 0.24 -33.64 -15.41
C VAL A 448 1.28 -33.43 -14.32
N SER A 449 0.95 -33.86 -13.10
CA SER A 449 1.95 -34.07 -12.05
C SER A 449 2.95 -35.07 -12.60
N THR A 450 4.01 -34.54 -13.22
CA THR A 450 5.27 -35.26 -13.28
C THR A 450 5.67 -35.41 -11.82
N VAL A 451 5.57 -36.64 -11.33
CA VAL A 451 6.08 -37.02 -10.01
C VAL A 451 7.58 -36.75 -10.05
N GLN A 452 7.98 -35.54 -9.66
CA GLN A 452 9.35 -35.29 -9.27
C GLN A 452 9.65 -36.20 -8.08
N PRO A 453 10.80 -36.88 -8.06
CA PRO A 453 11.23 -37.60 -6.86
C PRO A 453 11.20 -36.61 -5.69
N PRO A 454 10.73 -37.00 -4.49
CA PRO A 454 10.64 -36.08 -3.38
C PRO A 454 12.01 -35.48 -3.12
N ALA A 455 12.14 -34.18 -3.40
CA ALA A 455 13.25 -33.40 -2.88
C ALA A 455 13.25 -33.63 -1.36
N ALA A 456 14.42 -33.97 -0.82
CA ALA A 456 14.58 -34.29 0.59
C ALA A 456 13.84 -33.25 1.44
N THR A 457 12.89 -33.72 2.26
CA THR A 457 12.07 -32.88 3.12
C THR A 457 13.01 -31.98 3.91
N PRO A 458 12.99 -30.64 3.73
CA PRO A 458 13.79 -29.77 4.56
C PRO A 458 13.37 -30.04 6.01
N VAL A 459 14.34 -30.35 6.86
CA VAL A 459 14.09 -30.64 8.28
C VAL A 459 13.38 -29.43 8.87
N SER A 460 12.10 -29.59 9.23
CA SER A 460 11.33 -28.53 9.86
C SER A 460 12.04 -28.11 11.15
N GLU A 461 12.30 -26.81 11.29
CA GLU A 461 12.88 -26.25 12.50
C GLU A 461 11.86 -26.37 13.63
N THR A 462 12.21 -27.11 14.68
CA THR A 462 11.34 -27.28 15.86
C THR A 462 11.26 -25.97 16.63
N THR A 463 10.04 -25.44 16.82
CA THR A 463 9.75 -24.21 17.57
C THR A 463 8.92 -24.50 18.82
N GLY A 464 9.13 -23.70 19.87
CA GLY A 464 8.28 -23.67 21.06
C GLY A 464 6.98 -22.89 20.83
N THR A 465 7.06 -21.74 20.16
CA THR A 465 5.92 -20.94 19.69
C THR A 465 5.27 -21.64 18.51
N LYS A 466 3.96 -21.85 18.58
CA LYS A 466 3.16 -22.54 17.57
C LYS A 466 2.87 -21.64 16.37
N ILE A 467 2.95 -22.21 15.16
CA ILE A 467 2.63 -21.49 13.93
C ILE A 467 1.25 -21.95 13.46
N TYR A 468 0.26 -21.10 13.69
CA TYR A 468 -1.09 -21.30 13.23
C TYR A 468 -1.34 -20.58 11.91
N VAL A 469 -2.45 -20.93 11.26
CA VAL A 469 -2.92 -20.25 10.05
C VAL A 469 -4.26 -19.56 10.24
N ASN A 470 -4.46 -18.49 9.49
CA ASN A 470 -5.76 -17.84 9.28
C ASN A 470 -6.45 -18.51 8.09
N LEU A 471 -7.68 -19.00 8.29
CA LEU A 471 -8.52 -19.59 7.24
C LEU A 471 -9.93 -18.99 7.27
N ALA A 472 -10.57 -18.89 6.10
CA ALA A 472 -12.00 -18.61 6.04
C ALA A 472 -12.77 -19.64 5.22
N ILE A 473 -12.11 -20.49 4.43
CA ILE A 473 -12.79 -21.37 3.47
C ILE A 473 -12.46 -22.85 3.64
N PRO A 474 -13.40 -23.74 3.26
CA PRO A 474 -13.15 -25.18 3.24
C PRO A 474 -12.24 -25.66 2.09
N ASP A 475 -12.24 -24.98 0.94
CA ASP A 475 -11.62 -25.54 -0.28
C ASP A 475 -10.09 -25.61 -0.25
N THR A 476 -9.44 -24.75 0.55
CA THR A 476 -7.99 -24.74 0.73
C THR A 476 -7.55 -25.55 1.96
N ALA A 477 -8.49 -26.10 2.74
CA ALA A 477 -8.18 -26.69 4.04
C ALA A 477 -7.22 -27.87 3.95
N GLU A 478 -7.40 -28.79 3.00
CA GLU A 478 -6.53 -29.95 2.83
C GLU A 478 -5.11 -29.56 2.38
N ALA A 479 -5.01 -28.61 1.46
CA ALA A 479 -3.73 -28.11 0.97
C ALA A 479 -2.94 -27.38 2.06
N VAL A 480 -3.61 -26.53 2.85
CA VAL A 480 -2.99 -25.80 3.96
C VAL A 480 -2.64 -26.75 5.10
N ALA A 481 -3.48 -27.74 5.39
CA ALA A 481 -3.20 -28.75 6.40
C ALA A 481 -1.98 -29.63 6.06
N ALA A 482 -1.62 -29.74 4.77
CA ALA A 482 -0.41 -30.44 4.32
C ALA A 482 0.88 -29.61 4.51
N LEU A 483 0.77 -28.30 4.75
CA LEU A 483 1.90 -27.46 5.13
C LEU A 483 2.35 -27.77 6.56
N ASP A 484 3.54 -27.31 6.91
CA ASP A 484 4.12 -27.44 8.25
C ASP A 484 3.49 -26.45 9.24
N VAL A 485 2.21 -26.67 9.55
CA VAL A 485 1.36 -25.83 10.40
C VAL A 485 0.90 -26.59 11.65
N ASP A 486 0.85 -25.89 12.78
CA ASP A 486 0.47 -26.44 14.07
C ASP A 486 -1.05 -26.45 14.31
N GLY A 487 -1.85 -25.79 13.46
CA GLY A 487 -3.30 -25.65 13.60
C GLY A 487 -3.86 -24.39 12.93
N VAL A 488 -5.14 -24.10 13.17
CA VAL A 488 -5.83 -22.89 12.71
C VAL A 488 -6.10 -21.98 13.90
N GLY A 489 -5.48 -20.80 13.89
CA GLY A 489 -5.56 -19.83 14.99
C GLY A 489 -6.71 -18.85 14.84
N LEU A 490 -7.23 -18.73 13.61
CA LEU A 490 -8.41 -17.96 13.28
C LEU A 490 -9.14 -18.60 12.09
N LEU A 491 -10.24 -19.30 12.38
CA LEU A 491 -11.24 -19.68 11.39
C LEU A 491 -12.39 -18.67 11.44
N ARG A 492 -12.52 -17.85 10.41
CA ARG A 492 -13.53 -16.79 10.34
C ARG A 492 -14.92 -17.31 9.98
N ALA A 493 -15.93 -16.92 10.76
CA ALA A 493 -17.33 -17.30 10.53
C ALA A 493 -17.97 -16.58 9.34
N GLU A 494 -17.56 -15.36 9.02
CA GLU A 494 -18.29 -14.45 8.11
C GLU A 494 -18.53 -15.08 6.75
N PHE A 495 -17.50 -15.73 6.20
CA PHE A 495 -17.63 -16.41 4.92
C PHE A 495 -18.54 -17.62 4.98
N LEU A 496 -18.33 -18.49 5.98
CA LEU A 496 -19.12 -19.70 6.18
C LEU A 496 -20.61 -19.37 6.39
N LEU A 497 -20.89 -18.29 7.12
CA LEU A 497 -22.22 -17.78 7.34
C LEU A 497 -22.84 -17.22 6.08
N THR A 498 -22.16 -16.31 5.37
CA THR A 498 -22.72 -15.74 4.13
C THR A 498 -23.03 -16.81 3.09
N GLN A 499 -22.19 -17.86 3.01
CA GLN A 499 -22.47 -19.04 2.22
C GLN A 499 -23.73 -19.78 2.68
N ALA A 500 -23.81 -20.11 3.97
CA ALA A 500 -24.94 -20.86 4.55
C ALA A 500 -26.26 -20.09 4.43
N LEU A 501 -26.19 -18.76 4.52
CA LEU A 501 -27.32 -17.85 4.38
C LEU A 501 -27.72 -17.58 2.93
N SER A 502 -26.90 -17.97 1.96
CA SER A 502 -27.06 -17.62 0.53
C SER A 502 -27.25 -16.11 0.31
N GLY A 503 -26.52 -15.29 1.09
CA GLY A 503 -26.58 -13.82 1.03
C GLY A 503 -27.87 -13.19 1.57
N ARG A 504 -28.74 -13.94 2.27
CA ARG A 504 -29.94 -13.41 2.95
C ARG A 504 -29.64 -13.04 4.40
N HIS A 505 -30.40 -12.09 4.92
CA HIS A 505 -30.33 -11.78 6.35
C HIS A 505 -30.79 -13.00 7.20
N PRO A 506 -30.08 -13.36 8.28
CA PRO A 506 -30.44 -14.51 9.13
C PRO A 506 -31.89 -14.50 9.61
N ARG A 507 -32.43 -13.32 9.95
CA ARG A 507 -33.81 -13.20 10.43
C ARG A 507 -34.87 -13.51 9.38
N ASP A 508 -34.60 -13.27 8.09
CA ASP A 508 -35.50 -13.71 7.01
C ASP A 508 -35.53 -15.24 6.92
N LEU A 509 -34.36 -15.87 7.07
CA LEU A 509 -34.22 -17.33 7.01
C LEU A 509 -34.88 -18.01 8.22
N ILE A 510 -34.73 -17.43 9.42
CA ILE A 510 -35.42 -17.85 10.65
C ILE A 510 -36.94 -17.69 10.50
N ALA A 511 -37.41 -16.55 9.98
CA ALA A 511 -38.83 -16.30 9.76
C ALA A 511 -39.49 -17.30 8.79
N ARG A 512 -38.70 -17.87 7.86
CA ARG A 512 -39.13 -18.89 6.90
C ARG A 512 -39.01 -20.33 7.41
N GLY A 513 -38.45 -20.55 8.62
CA GLY A 513 -38.26 -21.89 9.17
C GLY A 513 -37.13 -22.69 8.50
N GLU A 514 -36.16 -22.00 7.88
CA GLU A 514 -35.08 -22.64 7.11
C GLU A 514 -33.79 -22.87 7.93
N GLN A 515 -33.82 -22.69 9.26
CA GLN A 515 -32.62 -22.67 10.13
C GLN A 515 -31.76 -23.93 10.01
N ALA A 516 -32.41 -25.09 9.88
CA ALA A 516 -31.73 -26.38 9.75
C ALA A 516 -30.78 -26.42 8.53
N ASN A 517 -31.18 -25.81 7.41
CA ASN A 517 -30.36 -25.76 6.20
C ASN A 517 -29.08 -24.95 6.42
N MET A 518 -29.18 -23.84 7.16
CA MET A 518 -28.02 -23.02 7.51
C MET A 518 -27.07 -23.82 8.42
N VAL A 519 -27.60 -24.47 9.46
CA VAL A 519 -26.81 -25.29 10.38
C VAL A 519 -26.11 -26.43 9.63
N ASP A 520 -26.81 -27.17 8.78
CA ASP A 520 -26.23 -28.30 8.03
C ASP A 520 -25.14 -27.84 7.04
N ALA A 521 -25.33 -26.68 6.40
CA ALA A 521 -24.31 -26.08 5.53
C ALA A 521 -23.05 -25.68 6.32
N MET A 522 -23.21 -25.10 7.52
CA MET A 522 -22.08 -24.78 8.39
C MET A 522 -21.39 -26.03 8.92
N VAL A 523 -22.15 -27.05 9.35
CA VAL A 523 -21.60 -28.32 9.83
C VAL A 523 -20.74 -28.98 8.76
N THR A 524 -21.21 -28.98 7.52
CA THR A 524 -20.45 -29.52 6.39
C THR A 524 -19.15 -28.75 6.17
N SER A 525 -19.23 -27.42 6.15
CA SER A 525 -18.09 -26.55 5.84
C SER A 525 -17.03 -26.56 6.93
N ILE A 526 -17.42 -26.37 8.19
CA ILE A 526 -16.53 -26.41 9.35
C ILE A 526 -15.98 -27.83 9.54
N GLY A 527 -16.82 -28.86 9.36
CA GLY A 527 -16.42 -30.25 9.48
C GLY A 527 -15.33 -30.66 8.48
N ARG A 528 -15.41 -30.18 7.23
CA ARG A 528 -14.35 -30.40 6.23
C ARG A 528 -13.02 -29.79 6.67
N ILE A 529 -13.03 -28.54 7.13
CA ILE A 529 -11.83 -27.87 7.64
C ILE A 529 -11.26 -28.63 8.84
N ALA A 530 -12.10 -28.92 9.84
CA ALA A 530 -11.66 -29.58 11.06
C ALA A 530 -11.05 -30.96 10.81
N SER A 531 -11.64 -31.73 9.88
CA SER A 531 -11.15 -33.05 9.49
C SER A 531 -9.77 -32.98 8.83
N ALA A 532 -9.51 -31.97 8.01
CA ALA A 532 -8.22 -31.79 7.35
C ALA A 532 -7.08 -31.57 8.36
N PHE A 533 -7.36 -30.89 9.48
CA PHE A 533 -6.37 -30.60 10.53
C PHE A 533 -6.18 -31.75 11.54
N GLY A 534 -7.07 -32.75 11.54
CA GLY A 534 -6.96 -33.94 12.39
C GLY A 534 -6.98 -33.59 13.88
N ALA A 535 -5.90 -33.89 14.60
CA ALA A 535 -5.78 -33.56 16.03
C ALA A 535 -5.36 -32.10 16.30
N ARG A 536 -4.91 -31.36 15.27
CA ARG A 536 -4.45 -29.97 15.41
C ARG A 536 -5.64 -29.05 15.69
N PRO A 537 -5.51 -28.06 16.60
CA PRO A 537 -6.61 -27.20 17.00
C PRO A 537 -7.13 -26.34 15.85
N VAL A 538 -8.44 -26.11 15.82
CA VAL A 538 -9.11 -25.20 14.89
C VAL A 538 -9.94 -24.21 15.69
N VAL A 539 -9.46 -22.97 15.83
CA VAL A 539 -10.13 -21.93 16.61
C VAL A 539 -11.13 -21.18 15.74
N TYR A 540 -12.42 -21.49 15.87
CA TYR A 540 -13.52 -20.82 15.18
C TYR A 540 -13.89 -19.52 15.89
N ARG A 541 -13.76 -18.39 15.20
CA ARG A 541 -14.27 -17.10 15.66
C ARG A 541 -15.74 -16.99 15.27
N ALA A 542 -16.62 -16.82 16.26
CA ALA A 542 -18.03 -16.53 16.01
C ALA A 542 -18.21 -15.24 15.19
N THR A 543 -19.41 -15.05 14.61
CA THR A 543 -19.67 -13.95 13.67
C THR A 543 -19.33 -12.58 14.24
N ASP A 544 -18.48 -11.82 13.54
CA ASP A 544 -18.14 -10.46 13.90
C ASP A 544 -18.68 -9.44 12.89
N PHE A 545 -19.78 -9.76 12.21
CA PHE A 545 -20.46 -8.81 11.33
C PHE A 545 -20.97 -7.58 12.09
N ARG A 546 -20.74 -6.42 11.49
CA ARG A 546 -21.27 -5.11 11.83
C ARG A 546 -22.68 -4.95 11.28
N SER A 547 -23.41 -3.98 11.82
CA SER A 547 -24.77 -3.64 11.40
C SER A 547 -24.86 -3.32 9.91
N ASN A 548 -23.91 -2.58 9.34
CA ASN A 548 -23.88 -2.26 7.92
C ASN A 548 -23.68 -3.51 7.03
N GLU A 549 -22.87 -4.47 7.48
CA GLU A 549 -22.63 -5.74 6.75
C GLU A 549 -23.88 -6.63 6.79
N PHE A 550 -24.57 -6.72 7.94
CA PHE A 550 -25.87 -7.39 7.98
C PHE A 550 -26.93 -6.66 7.14
N ARG A 551 -26.90 -5.32 7.14
CA ARG A 551 -27.85 -4.48 6.40
C ARG A 551 -27.74 -4.70 4.89
N GLY A 552 -26.52 -4.88 4.38
CA GLY A 552 -26.26 -5.15 2.97
C GLY A 552 -26.63 -6.56 2.49
N LEU A 553 -26.93 -7.49 3.42
CA LEU A 553 -27.55 -8.77 3.04
C LEU A 553 -28.98 -8.55 2.53
N ARG A 554 -29.44 -9.45 1.66
CA ARG A 554 -30.80 -9.36 1.11
C ARG A 554 -31.84 -9.39 2.23
N GLY A 555 -32.63 -8.32 2.33
CA GLY A 555 -33.64 -8.12 3.37
C GLY A 555 -33.11 -7.53 4.69
N GLY A 556 -31.81 -7.21 4.77
CA GLY A 556 -31.16 -6.68 5.97
C GLY A 556 -31.64 -5.28 6.37
N GLU A 557 -32.00 -4.42 5.41
CA GLU A 557 -32.52 -3.07 5.67
C GLU A 557 -33.71 -3.00 6.61
N ALA A 558 -34.53 -4.06 6.65
CA ALA A 558 -35.70 -4.17 7.51
C ALA A 558 -35.36 -4.54 8.97
N TYR A 559 -34.18 -5.13 9.20
CA TYR A 559 -33.78 -5.68 10.49
C TYR A 559 -32.62 -4.90 11.15
N GLU A 560 -31.79 -4.24 10.35
CA GLU A 560 -30.57 -3.58 10.84
C GLU A 560 -30.68 -2.05 10.85
N PRO A 561 -30.38 -1.37 11.97
CA PRO A 561 -30.33 0.08 12.02
C PRO A 561 -29.14 0.65 11.24
N VAL A 562 -29.22 1.93 10.87
CA VAL A 562 -28.06 2.68 10.35
C VAL A 562 -27.25 3.21 11.52
N GLU A 563 -25.99 2.80 11.63
CA GLU A 563 -25.04 3.32 12.61
C GLU A 563 -24.05 4.29 11.97
N HIS A 564 -23.74 5.39 12.68
CA HIS A 564 -22.77 6.38 12.20
C HIS A 564 -21.33 5.84 12.20
N ASN A 565 -21.01 4.94 13.14
CA ASN A 565 -19.67 4.35 13.26
C ASN A 565 -19.79 2.82 13.45
N PRO A 566 -20.01 2.05 12.37
CA PRO A 566 -20.22 0.60 12.47
C PRO A 566 -19.05 -0.15 13.10
N MET A 567 -17.81 0.36 13.00
CA MET A 567 -16.60 -0.25 13.57
C MET A 567 -16.72 -0.47 15.09
N ILE A 568 -17.24 0.52 15.82
CA ILE A 568 -17.45 0.46 17.29
C ILE A 568 -18.90 0.16 17.69
N GLY A 569 -19.77 -0.14 16.72
CA GLY A 569 -21.22 -0.27 16.88
C GLY A 569 -21.73 -1.65 17.28
N TYR A 570 -22.91 -2.02 16.79
CA TYR A 570 -23.68 -3.20 17.18
C TYR A 570 -23.14 -4.51 16.55
N ARG A 571 -22.10 -5.08 17.18
CA ARG A 571 -21.39 -6.29 16.73
C ARG A 571 -20.84 -7.15 17.88
N GLY A 572 -20.32 -8.33 17.52
CA GLY A 572 -19.59 -9.26 18.40
C GLY A 572 -20.37 -9.67 19.66
N CYS A 573 -19.66 -9.87 20.77
CA CYS A 573 -20.21 -10.36 22.04
C CYS A 573 -21.51 -9.65 22.48
N TYR A 574 -21.58 -8.32 22.34
CA TYR A 574 -22.76 -7.55 22.73
C TYR A 574 -24.00 -7.93 21.90
N ARG A 575 -23.82 -8.16 20.59
CA ARG A 575 -24.90 -8.56 19.69
C ARG A 575 -25.45 -9.93 20.05
N TYR A 576 -24.60 -10.89 20.43
CA TYR A 576 -25.02 -12.24 20.79
C TYR A 576 -25.99 -12.28 21.98
N ILE A 577 -25.89 -11.30 22.88
CA ILE A 577 -26.75 -11.20 24.07
C ILE A 577 -28.08 -10.55 23.72
N LYS A 578 -28.07 -9.59 22.79
CA LYS A 578 -29.25 -8.82 22.40
C LYS A 578 -30.09 -9.51 21.33
N ASP A 579 -29.46 -10.21 20.40
CA ASP A 579 -30.08 -11.02 19.35
C ASP A 579 -29.37 -12.40 19.30
N PRO A 580 -29.76 -13.33 20.20
CA PRO A 580 -29.06 -14.61 20.39
C PRO A 580 -29.37 -15.63 19.30
N ASP A 581 -30.36 -15.40 18.44
CA ASP A 581 -30.89 -16.42 17.54
C ASP A 581 -29.82 -16.93 16.57
N LEU A 582 -29.09 -16.02 15.92
CA LEU A 582 -28.00 -16.39 15.01
C LEU A 582 -26.87 -17.12 15.75
N PHE A 583 -26.47 -16.59 16.92
CA PHE A 583 -25.38 -17.17 17.71
C PHE A 583 -25.75 -18.58 18.20
N ALA A 584 -27.01 -18.82 18.57
CA ALA A 584 -27.49 -20.15 18.94
C ALA A 584 -27.36 -21.16 17.79
N LEU A 585 -27.65 -20.74 16.55
CA LEU A 585 -27.44 -21.58 15.36
C LEU A 585 -25.96 -21.87 15.10
N GLU A 586 -25.08 -20.89 15.33
CA GLU A 586 -23.62 -21.12 15.24
C GLU A 586 -23.16 -22.15 16.29
N LEU A 587 -23.60 -22.00 17.53
CA LEU A 587 -23.27 -22.93 18.62
C LEU A 587 -23.79 -24.35 18.35
N GLU A 588 -24.98 -24.49 17.77
CA GLU A 588 -25.53 -25.78 17.36
C GLU A 588 -24.66 -26.44 16.26
N ALA A 589 -24.26 -25.68 15.24
CA ALA A 589 -23.39 -26.20 14.19
C ALA A 589 -22.03 -26.67 14.76
N LEU A 590 -21.43 -25.87 15.64
CA LEU A 590 -20.17 -26.24 16.32
C LEU A 590 -20.33 -27.49 17.19
N ALA A 591 -21.44 -27.62 17.91
CA ALA A 591 -21.72 -28.79 18.73
C ALA A 591 -21.73 -30.06 17.87
N ARG A 592 -22.46 -30.04 16.74
CA ARG A 592 -22.56 -31.17 15.81
C ARG A 592 -21.20 -31.51 15.17
N VAL A 593 -20.41 -30.51 14.78
CA VAL A 593 -19.08 -30.74 14.19
C VAL A 593 -18.14 -31.43 15.19
N ARG A 594 -18.15 -30.98 16.45
CA ARG A 594 -17.26 -31.50 17.49
C ARG A 594 -17.54 -32.93 17.93
N GLU A 595 -18.73 -33.46 17.66
CA GLU A 595 -19.01 -34.89 17.87
C GLU A 595 -18.03 -35.79 17.10
N ARG A 596 -17.56 -35.32 15.93
CA ARG A 596 -16.57 -36.01 15.09
C ARG A 596 -15.19 -35.36 15.16
N ASN A 597 -15.14 -34.05 15.35
CA ASN A 597 -13.93 -33.24 15.29
C ASN A 597 -13.72 -32.44 16.60
N PRO A 598 -13.24 -33.08 17.68
CA PRO A 598 -13.11 -32.44 19.00
C PRO A 598 -12.04 -31.34 19.05
N ASN A 599 -11.28 -31.15 17.97
CA ASN A 599 -10.26 -30.11 17.80
C ASN A 599 -10.84 -28.70 17.49
N VAL A 600 -12.15 -28.57 17.24
CA VAL A 600 -12.77 -27.25 16.95
C VAL A 600 -13.08 -26.48 18.22
N HIS A 601 -12.49 -25.31 18.42
CA HIS A 601 -12.69 -24.47 19.61
C HIS A 601 -13.45 -23.17 19.27
N LEU A 602 -14.03 -22.52 20.29
CA LEU A 602 -14.83 -21.30 20.11
C LEU A 602 -14.04 -20.07 20.56
N MET A 603 -14.01 -19.03 19.72
CA MET A 603 -13.50 -17.71 20.03
C MET A 603 -14.61 -16.66 19.93
N ILE A 604 -14.74 -15.85 20.97
CA ILE A 604 -15.74 -14.77 21.07
C ILE A 604 -15.06 -13.44 20.70
N PRO A 605 -15.48 -12.76 19.62
CA PRO A 605 -14.96 -11.45 19.24
C PRO A 605 -15.63 -10.28 19.97
N PHE A 606 -14.96 -9.14 19.92
CA PHE A 606 -15.41 -7.80 20.30
C PHE A 606 -15.99 -7.72 21.73
N VAL A 607 -15.29 -8.36 22.67
CA VAL A 607 -15.67 -8.40 24.09
C VAL A 607 -15.25 -7.10 24.78
N ARG A 608 -16.22 -6.27 25.19
CA ARG A 608 -15.91 -4.95 25.77
C ARG A 608 -15.90 -4.96 27.29
N THR A 609 -16.80 -5.70 27.91
CA THR A 609 -17.05 -5.63 29.36
C THR A 609 -17.18 -7.03 29.98
N ARG A 610 -17.06 -7.11 31.32
CA ARG A 610 -17.23 -8.36 32.07
C ARG A 610 -18.62 -8.95 31.94
N TRP A 611 -19.66 -8.14 32.13
CA TRP A 611 -21.04 -8.61 32.12
C TRP A 611 -21.45 -9.13 30.73
N GLU A 612 -20.90 -8.55 29.66
CA GLU A 612 -21.12 -9.05 28.30
C GLU A 612 -20.59 -10.48 28.14
N LEU A 613 -19.32 -10.69 28.53
CA LEU A 613 -18.71 -12.02 28.41
C LEU A 613 -19.43 -13.04 29.28
N GLU A 614 -19.76 -12.70 30.53
CA GLU A 614 -20.48 -13.59 31.44
C GLU A 614 -21.85 -14.01 30.89
N ALA A 615 -22.60 -13.06 30.32
CA ALA A 615 -23.88 -13.36 29.68
C ALA A 615 -23.71 -14.20 28.41
N CYS A 616 -22.71 -13.92 27.58
CA CYS A 616 -22.41 -14.69 26.38
C CYS A 616 -22.00 -16.14 26.74
N LEU A 617 -21.12 -16.33 27.72
CA LEU A 617 -20.71 -17.65 28.20
C LEU A 617 -21.89 -18.43 28.77
N SER A 618 -22.85 -17.78 29.42
CA SER A 618 -24.09 -18.42 29.87
C SER A 618 -24.91 -18.99 28.70
N LEU A 619 -24.93 -18.32 27.55
CA LEU A 619 -25.55 -18.85 26.32
C LEU A 619 -24.78 -20.10 25.80
N VAL A 620 -23.45 -20.06 25.83
CA VAL A 620 -22.60 -21.20 25.46
C VAL A 620 -22.82 -22.39 26.39
N ASP A 621 -22.93 -22.16 27.70
CA ASP A 621 -23.17 -23.20 28.71
C ASP A 621 -24.57 -23.83 28.58
N ALA A 622 -25.57 -23.03 28.20
CA ALA A 622 -26.94 -23.51 28.02
C ALA A 622 -27.09 -24.43 26.80
N CYS A 623 -26.26 -24.26 25.77
CA CYS A 623 -26.36 -25.04 24.53
C CYS A 623 -25.60 -26.39 24.61
N PRO A 624 -25.82 -27.31 23.65
CA PRO A 624 -25.14 -28.61 23.63
C PRO A 624 -23.61 -28.51 23.57
N LEU A 625 -23.06 -27.46 22.94
CA LEU A 625 -21.62 -27.23 22.80
C LEU A 625 -20.93 -27.10 24.17
N GLY A 626 -21.50 -26.32 25.09
CA GLY A 626 -20.91 -26.05 26.41
C GLY A 626 -20.79 -27.29 27.30
N ARG A 627 -21.57 -28.35 27.03
CA ARG A 627 -21.53 -29.62 27.76
C ARG A 627 -20.44 -30.57 27.26
N GLN A 628 -19.82 -30.29 26.13
CA GLN A 628 -18.79 -31.14 25.55
C GLN A 628 -17.44 -30.92 26.25
N ARG A 629 -16.82 -32.01 26.69
CA ARG A 629 -15.51 -31.97 27.34
C ARG A 629 -14.41 -31.49 26.36
N GLY A 630 -13.42 -30.77 26.89
CA GLY A 630 -12.27 -30.30 26.10
C GLY A 630 -12.60 -29.19 25.11
N LEU A 631 -13.72 -28.47 25.28
CA LEU A 631 -13.97 -27.24 24.54
C LEU A 631 -13.16 -26.10 25.18
N HIS A 632 -12.14 -25.63 24.47
CA HIS A 632 -11.47 -24.39 24.86
C HIS A 632 -12.29 -23.17 24.43
N ARG A 633 -12.41 -22.21 25.35
CA ARG A 633 -13.12 -20.94 25.15
C ARG A 633 -12.10 -19.83 25.03
N TRP A 634 -12.10 -19.16 23.89
CA TRP A 634 -11.17 -18.09 23.58
C TRP A 634 -11.90 -16.75 23.52
N VAL A 635 -11.18 -15.67 23.81
CA VAL A 635 -11.64 -14.31 23.55
C VAL A 635 -10.66 -13.60 22.63
N MET A 636 -11.18 -12.71 21.80
CA MET A 636 -10.33 -11.85 20.99
C MET A 636 -9.97 -10.58 21.78
N ALA A 637 -8.67 -10.34 21.99
CA ALA A 637 -8.13 -9.13 22.59
C ALA A 637 -7.95 -8.05 21.52
N GLU A 638 -9.05 -7.36 21.25
CA GLU A 638 -9.14 -6.36 20.18
C GLU A 638 -9.71 -5.02 20.63
N VAL A 639 -10.25 -4.96 21.86
CA VAL A 639 -10.72 -3.73 22.50
C VAL A 639 -9.77 -3.39 23.67
N PRO A 640 -9.34 -2.13 23.86
CA PRO A 640 -8.39 -1.76 24.92
C PRO A 640 -8.83 -2.17 26.33
N SER A 641 -10.14 -2.29 26.57
CA SER A 641 -10.68 -2.72 27.87
C SER A 641 -10.26 -4.14 28.27
N VAL A 642 -9.93 -5.01 27.30
CA VAL A 642 -9.49 -6.39 27.56
C VAL A 642 -8.21 -6.42 28.41
N ILE A 643 -7.33 -5.43 28.28
CA ILE A 643 -6.10 -5.31 29.09
C ILE A 643 -6.42 -5.31 30.59
N TYR A 644 -7.57 -4.74 30.98
CA TYR A 644 -8.01 -4.63 32.36
C TYR A 644 -8.85 -5.83 32.80
N TRP A 645 -9.68 -6.36 31.90
CA TRP A 645 -10.64 -7.42 32.22
C TRP A 645 -10.12 -8.84 32.01
N LEU A 646 -9.02 -9.04 31.28
CA LEU A 646 -8.51 -10.38 30.96
C LEU A 646 -8.33 -11.29 32.19
N PRO A 647 -7.81 -10.83 33.36
CA PRO A 647 -7.76 -11.68 34.55
C PRO A 647 -9.13 -12.19 35.02
N GLU A 648 -10.16 -11.35 34.95
CA GLU A 648 -11.54 -11.72 35.27
C GLU A 648 -12.14 -12.63 34.20
N TYR A 649 -11.81 -12.41 32.93
CA TYR A 649 -12.21 -13.30 31.83
C TYR A 649 -11.66 -14.71 32.01
N VAL A 650 -10.40 -14.85 32.43
CA VAL A 650 -9.85 -16.16 32.80
C VAL A 650 -10.64 -16.79 33.94
N GLY A 651 -11.01 -16.01 34.95
CA GLY A 651 -11.86 -16.45 36.06
C GLY A 651 -13.26 -16.95 35.63
N LEU A 652 -13.77 -16.48 34.49
CA LEU A 652 -15.02 -16.93 33.88
C LEU A 652 -14.86 -18.19 33.00
N GLY A 653 -13.66 -18.77 32.93
CA GLY A 653 -13.40 -20.00 32.17
C GLY A 653 -12.90 -19.76 30.74
N VAL A 654 -12.20 -18.65 30.49
CA VAL A 654 -11.47 -18.42 29.23
C VAL A 654 -10.12 -19.13 29.28
N ASP A 655 -9.87 -19.99 28.30
CA ASP A 655 -8.66 -20.82 28.18
C ASP A 655 -7.59 -20.20 27.28
N GLY A 656 -7.95 -19.20 26.48
CA GLY A 656 -7.06 -18.58 25.52
C GLY A 656 -7.47 -17.17 25.09
N VAL A 657 -6.49 -16.41 24.65
CA VAL A 657 -6.69 -15.07 24.09
C VAL A 657 -6.02 -14.96 22.73
N SER A 658 -6.72 -14.41 21.74
CA SER A 658 -6.14 -14.10 20.44
C SER A 658 -6.15 -12.59 20.22
N ILE A 659 -5.00 -12.00 19.96
CA ILE A 659 -4.88 -10.55 19.77
C ILE A 659 -5.26 -10.21 18.34
N GLY A 660 -6.38 -9.49 18.18
CA GLY A 660 -6.79 -8.91 16.90
C GLY A 660 -6.07 -7.58 16.71
N SER A 661 -4.84 -7.62 16.18
CA SER A 661 -3.95 -6.44 16.12
C SER A 661 -4.54 -5.29 15.32
N ASN A 662 -5.35 -5.58 14.28
CA ASN A 662 -6.02 -4.57 13.47
C ASN A 662 -6.95 -3.67 14.30
N ASP A 663 -7.97 -4.26 14.94
CA ASP A 663 -8.97 -3.53 15.72
C ASP A 663 -8.35 -2.96 17.00
N LEU A 664 -7.40 -3.67 17.60
CA LEU A 664 -6.66 -3.15 18.76
C LEU A 664 -5.88 -1.87 18.38
N THR A 665 -5.20 -1.86 17.23
CA THR A 665 -4.47 -0.68 16.74
C THR A 665 -5.42 0.49 16.49
N GLN A 666 -6.53 0.24 15.79
CA GLN A 666 -7.57 1.26 15.53
C GLN A 666 -8.07 1.90 16.82
N LEU A 667 -8.35 1.11 17.85
CA LEU A 667 -8.95 1.59 19.10
C LEU A 667 -7.93 2.17 20.09
N ILE A 668 -6.68 1.70 20.08
CA ILE A 668 -5.61 2.28 20.90
C ILE A 668 -5.19 3.65 20.33
N LEU A 669 -5.08 3.78 19.02
CA LEU A 669 -4.63 5.01 18.36
C LEU A 669 -5.78 5.97 18.03
N GLY A 670 -7.03 5.50 18.05
CA GLY A 670 -8.20 6.28 17.68
C GLY A 670 -8.26 6.58 16.18
N VAL A 671 -7.84 5.61 15.35
CA VAL A 671 -7.75 5.74 13.90
C VAL A 671 -8.69 4.76 13.21
N ASP A 672 -9.35 5.21 12.15
CA ASP A 672 -10.03 4.32 11.22
C ASP A 672 -9.06 3.98 10.10
N ARG A 673 -8.75 2.70 9.91
CA ARG A 673 -7.80 2.27 8.88
C ARG A 673 -8.37 2.43 7.46
N ASP A 674 -9.69 2.49 7.32
CA ASP A 674 -10.37 2.68 6.05
C ASP A 674 -10.41 4.18 5.67
N SER A 675 -9.90 5.07 6.54
CA SER A 675 -9.74 6.51 6.29
C SER A 675 -8.41 6.81 5.61
N ASP A 676 -8.45 7.20 4.33
CA ASP A 676 -7.27 7.64 3.57
C ASP A 676 -6.53 8.83 4.22
N ILE A 677 -7.24 9.66 4.99
CA ILE A 677 -6.68 10.83 5.69
C ILE A 677 -5.82 10.39 6.88
N CYS A 678 -6.25 9.34 7.58
CA CYS A 678 -5.59 8.86 8.81
C CYS A 678 -4.68 7.65 8.57
N ALA A 679 -4.50 7.22 7.31
CA ALA A 679 -3.75 6.03 6.97
C ALA A 679 -2.29 6.07 7.48
N GLU A 680 -1.67 7.27 7.54
CA GLU A 680 -0.32 7.45 8.07
C GLU A 680 -0.20 7.24 9.59
N LEU A 681 -1.32 7.33 10.33
CA LEU A 681 -1.37 7.13 11.78
C LEU A 681 -1.57 5.66 12.16
N PHE A 682 -1.94 4.79 11.21
CA PHE A 682 -2.16 3.38 11.48
C PHE A 682 -0.81 2.63 11.46
N ASP A 683 -0.29 2.30 12.66
CA ASP A 683 0.90 1.47 12.81
C ASP A 683 0.71 0.44 13.94
N GLU A 684 0.72 -0.85 13.57
CA GLU A 684 0.65 -1.97 14.52
C GLU A 684 1.93 -2.07 15.39
N SER A 685 3.01 -1.40 14.98
CA SER A 685 4.29 -1.34 15.69
C SER A 685 4.43 -0.10 16.59
N ASP A 686 3.40 0.75 16.67
CA ASP A 686 3.41 1.90 17.58
C ASP A 686 3.64 1.46 19.03
N GLY A 687 4.37 2.27 19.79
CA GLY A 687 4.75 1.94 21.17
C GLY A 687 3.55 1.69 22.09
N ALA A 688 2.42 2.39 21.90
CA ALA A 688 1.20 2.18 22.69
C ALA A 688 0.55 0.83 22.35
N VAL A 689 0.56 0.44 21.07
CA VAL A 689 0.02 -0.85 20.61
C VAL A 689 0.90 -2.00 21.12
N LEU A 690 2.22 -1.87 20.99
CA LEU A 690 3.17 -2.87 21.50
C LEU A 690 3.08 -3.03 23.02
N ASP A 691 2.90 -1.95 23.79
CA ASP A 691 2.65 -2.03 25.24
C ASP A 691 1.34 -2.78 25.55
N ALA A 692 0.27 -2.49 24.82
CA ALA A 692 -1.01 -3.18 24.96
C ALA A 692 -0.87 -4.70 24.69
N ILE A 693 -0.24 -5.06 23.57
CA ILE A 693 0.07 -6.46 23.20
C ILE A 693 0.91 -7.12 24.30
N GLY A 694 1.98 -6.46 24.74
CA GLY A 694 2.87 -6.96 25.79
C GLY A 694 2.16 -7.22 27.10
N ARG A 695 1.23 -6.34 27.52
CA ARG A 695 0.41 -6.54 28.72
C ARG A 695 -0.53 -7.73 28.59
N VAL A 696 -1.21 -7.88 27.45
CA VAL A 696 -2.09 -9.03 27.20
C VAL A 696 -1.31 -10.34 27.28
N VAL A 697 -0.16 -10.42 26.59
CA VAL A 697 0.72 -11.60 26.62
C VAL A 697 1.22 -11.89 28.05
N ALA A 698 1.63 -10.85 28.79
CA ALA A 698 2.11 -11.00 30.16
C ALA A 698 1.01 -11.52 31.12
N ILE A 699 -0.22 -11.01 31.01
CA ILE A 699 -1.36 -11.47 31.79
C ILE A 699 -1.70 -12.91 31.42
N ALA A 700 -1.79 -13.24 30.13
CA ALA A 700 -2.06 -14.60 29.66
C ALA A 700 -1.06 -15.61 30.22
N ARG A 701 0.24 -15.30 30.14
CA ARG A 701 1.32 -16.11 30.70
C ARG A 701 1.21 -16.25 32.22
N LYS A 702 0.92 -15.16 32.94
CA LYS A 702 0.74 -15.19 34.40
C LYS A 702 -0.39 -16.14 34.82
N HIS A 703 -1.46 -16.21 34.03
CA HIS A 703 -2.62 -17.04 34.30
C HIS A 703 -2.55 -18.43 33.64
N GLY A 704 -1.47 -18.73 32.90
CA GLY A 704 -1.26 -20.04 32.27
C GLY A 704 -2.19 -20.33 31.08
N ILE A 705 -2.80 -19.30 30.50
CA ILE A 705 -3.64 -19.43 29.30
C ILE A 705 -2.82 -19.16 28.03
N THR A 706 -3.29 -19.68 26.90
CA THR A 706 -2.61 -19.48 25.61
C THR A 706 -2.83 -18.06 25.08
N SER A 707 -1.79 -17.47 24.47
CA SER A 707 -1.85 -16.18 23.79
C SER A 707 -1.46 -16.35 22.32
N SER A 708 -2.35 -15.95 21.42
CA SER A 708 -2.10 -15.90 19.98
C SER A 708 -2.17 -14.47 19.48
N LEU A 709 -1.58 -14.19 18.33
CA LEU A 709 -1.84 -12.96 17.57
C LEU A 709 -2.36 -13.34 16.18
N CYS A 710 -3.53 -12.80 15.84
CA CYS A 710 -4.15 -12.91 14.53
C CYS A 710 -4.08 -11.55 13.83
N GLY A 711 -3.14 -11.43 12.88
CA GLY A 711 -2.83 -10.18 12.21
C GLY A 711 -1.86 -10.39 11.06
N GLN A 712 -1.70 -9.39 10.19
CA GLN A 712 -0.79 -9.49 9.05
C GLN A 712 0.65 -9.17 9.43
N ALA A 713 0.88 -8.35 10.46
CA ALA A 713 2.22 -7.94 10.90
C ALA A 713 3.22 -9.10 11.10
N PRO A 714 2.88 -10.23 11.76
CA PRO A 714 3.83 -11.36 11.90
C PRO A 714 4.15 -12.08 10.59
N SER A 715 3.27 -11.93 9.58
CA SER A 715 3.46 -12.53 8.25
C SER A 715 4.42 -11.71 7.38
N THR A 716 4.38 -10.37 7.53
CA THR A 716 5.12 -9.44 6.67
C THR A 716 6.38 -8.86 7.32
N ASN A 717 6.46 -8.83 8.65
CA ASN A 717 7.56 -8.23 9.40
C ASN A 717 8.24 -9.24 10.35
N PRO A 718 9.41 -9.80 9.98
CA PRO A 718 10.16 -10.73 10.83
C PRO A 718 10.59 -10.14 12.18
N ALA A 719 10.85 -8.83 12.27
CA ALA A 719 11.23 -8.18 13.51
C ALA A 719 10.04 -8.13 14.50
N PHE A 720 8.82 -7.95 13.98
CA PHE A 720 7.60 -8.01 14.78
C PHE A 720 7.39 -9.43 15.35
N ALA A 721 7.58 -10.46 14.53
CA ALA A 721 7.51 -11.86 14.98
C ALA A 721 8.54 -12.16 16.08
N GLU A 722 9.79 -11.69 15.94
CA GLU A 722 10.81 -11.80 16.99
C GLU A 722 10.36 -11.09 18.29
N HIS A 723 9.78 -9.90 18.18
CA HIS A 723 9.30 -9.14 19.33
C HIS A 723 8.21 -9.91 20.11
N LEU A 724 7.25 -10.53 19.42
CA LEU A 724 6.21 -11.35 20.04
C LEU A 724 6.79 -12.58 20.75
N VAL A 725 7.79 -13.25 20.14
CA VAL A 725 8.49 -14.38 20.77
C VAL A 725 9.21 -13.91 22.04
N ARG A 726 9.86 -12.74 22.02
CA ARG A 726 10.51 -12.15 23.21
C ARG A 726 9.51 -11.81 24.32
N MET A 727 8.29 -11.38 23.97
CA MET A 727 7.20 -11.16 24.94
C MET A 727 6.69 -12.47 25.57
N GLY A 728 6.95 -13.61 24.93
CA GLY A 728 6.51 -14.93 25.39
C GLY A 728 5.13 -15.32 24.87
N ILE A 729 4.79 -14.92 23.63
CA ILE A 729 3.57 -15.38 22.97
C ILE A 729 3.61 -16.91 22.75
N THR A 730 2.48 -17.60 22.92
CA THR A 730 2.43 -19.06 22.75
C THR A 730 2.23 -19.47 21.29
N SER A 731 1.62 -18.61 20.48
CA SER A 731 1.34 -18.88 19.06
C SER A 731 1.25 -17.62 18.21
N VAL A 732 1.48 -17.75 16.91
CA VAL A 732 1.22 -16.69 15.91
C VAL A 732 0.39 -17.27 14.77
N SER A 733 -0.63 -16.56 14.32
CA SER A 733 -1.53 -17.01 13.26
C SER A 733 -1.32 -16.18 11.99
N VAL A 734 -0.76 -16.82 10.96
CA VAL A 734 -0.31 -16.17 9.72
C VAL A 734 -1.08 -16.64 8.49
N ASN A 735 -0.88 -15.98 7.35
CA ASN A 735 -1.44 -16.49 6.10
C ASN A 735 -0.70 -17.77 5.66
N PRO A 736 -1.34 -18.68 4.91
CA PRO A 736 -0.73 -19.94 4.49
C PRO A 736 0.59 -19.81 3.71
N ASP A 737 0.75 -18.74 2.92
CA ASP A 737 1.94 -18.43 2.13
C ASP A 737 3.15 -18.01 3.00
N ALA A 738 2.90 -17.40 4.16
CA ALA A 738 3.94 -16.92 5.07
C ALA A 738 4.47 -17.99 6.05
N VAL A 739 3.80 -19.16 6.16
CA VAL A 739 4.09 -20.19 7.18
C VAL A 739 5.59 -20.55 7.26
N ALA A 740 6.21 -20.87 6.13
CA ALA A 740 7.61 -21.31 6.10
C ALA A 740 8.57 -20.18 6.50
N ALA A 741 8.28 -18.93 6.10
CA ALA A 741 9.09 -17.77 6.45
C ALA A 741 8.95 -17.44 7.95
N THR A 742 7.73 -17.42 8.47
CA THR A 742 7.45 -17.17 9.88
C THR A 742 8.06 -18.24 10.78
N ARG A 743 7.99 -19.54 10.41
CA ARG A 743 8.63 -20.61 11.18
C ARG A 743 10.13 -20.41 11.34
N ARG A 744 10.84 -20.03 10.27
CA ARG A 744 12.28 -19.70 10.32
C ARG A 744 12.57 -18.48 11.20
N ALA A 745 11.74 -17.44 11.10
CA ALA A 745 11.89 -16.23 11.91
C ALA A 745 11.70 -16.52 13.42
N VAL A 746 10.66 -17.28 13.76
CA VAL A 746 10.36 -17.69 15.14
C VAL A 746 11.47 -18.59 15.68
N ALA A 747 11.90 -19.59 14.92
CA ALA A 747 12.99 -20.48 15.34
C ALA A 747 14.31 -19.72 15.55
N ALA A 748 14.61 -18.73 14.71
CA ALA A 748 15.77 -17.86 14.89
C ALA A 748 15.65 -17.00 16.16
N ALA A 749 14.47 -16.44 16.44
CA ALA A 749 14.20 -15.66 17.64
C ALA A 749 14.35 -16.49 18.93
N GLU A 750 13.80 -17.72 18.94
CA GLU A 750 13.94 -18.65 20.06
C GLU A 750 15.41 -19.04 20.30
N ARG A 751 16.15 -19.37 19.23
CA ARG A 751 17.59 -19.67 19.34
C ARG A 751 18.37 -18.49 19.92
N ARG A 752 18.07 -17.26 19.50
CA ARG A 752 18.70 -16.06 20.07
C ARG A 752 18.40 -15.92 21.56
N LEU A 753 17.16 -16.13 21.99
CA LEU A 753 16.80 -16.09 23.41
C LEU A 753 17.52 -17.15 24.24
N LEU A 754 17.64 -18.38 23.72
CA LEU A 754 18.41 -19.44 24.38
C LEU A 754 19.90 -19.10 24.47
N LEU A 755 20.49 -18.54 23.41
CA LEU A 755 21.88 -18.09 23.41
C LEU A 755 22.09 -16.91 24.38
N GLU A 756 21.19 -15.93 24.41
CA GLU A 756 21.23 -14.80 25.34
C GLU A 756 21.17 -15.28 26.80
N ALA A 757 20.32 -16.26 27.10
CA ALA A 757 20.21 -16.89 28.41
C ALA A 757 21.48 -17.69 28.78
N ALA A 758 22.02 -18.48 27.85
CA ALA A 758 23.22 -19.29 28.06
C ALA A 758 24.49 -18.43 28.25
N LEU A 759 24.57 -17.28 27.57
CA LEU A 759 25.69 -16.33 27.67
C LEU A 759 25.64 -15.44 28.93
N GLY A 760 24.68 -15.66 29.83
CA GLY A 760 24.60 -14.94 31.12
C GLY A 760 24.36 -13.44 30.99
N ARG A 761 23.83 -12.97 29.85
CA ARG A 761 23.53 -11.54 29.62
C ARG A 761 22.25 -11.06 30.31
N THR A 762 21.66 -11.84 31.20
CA THR A 762 20.72 -11.37 32.22
C THR A 762 21.44 -10.52 33.26
N LYS A 763 21.89 -9.33 32.85
CA LYS A 763 22.22 -8.26 33.79
C LYS A 763 20.95 -7.87 34.53
N ARG A 764 20.91 -8.24 35.81
CA ARG A 764 20.36 -7.48 36.94
C ARG A 764 19.66 -6.16 36.54
N ARG A 765 18.34 -6.14 36.68
CA ARG A 765 17.62 -4.97 37.18
C ARG A 765 16.90 -5.39 38.45
N ASP A 766 17.66 -5.41 39.54
CA ASP A 766 17.11 -5.25 40.89
C ASP A 766 17.16 -3.75 41.23
N SER A 767 16.11 -3.29 41.91
CA SER A 767 16.07 -2.14 42.82
C SER A 767 16.26 -0.71 42.26
N ARG A 768 15.15 -0.08 41.86
CA ARG A 768 14.55 1.09 42.54
C ARG A 768 13.18 1.41 41.96
#